data_AF-A0A760MPS6-F1
#
_entry.id   AF-A0A760MPS6-F1
#
_cell.length_a   1.000
_cell.length_b   1.000
_cell.length_c   1.000
_cell.angle_alpha   90.00
_cell.angle_beta   90.00
_cell.angle_gamma   90.00
#
_symmetry.space_group_name_H-M   'P 1'
#
loop_
_entity.id
_entity.type
_entity.pdbx_description
1 polymer ?
#
loop_
_entity_poly.entity_id
_entity_poly.type
_entity_poly.pdbx_seq_one_letter_code
_entity_poly.pdbx_strand_id
1 'polypeptide(L)'
;MIPTATYRLQFRNGMTFDRAAALVPYLKNLGISHLYASPIFTATKASTHGYDVTDANEIEPSIGGREGFERLVAELKAQGLGLIIDIVPNHMASSLENAWWRDVLEYGKESRYARHFDIDWSRRLTLPFLGDTFDAVLENGEIAIKPDPATGKPAFAYYDNYYPLAPATWQGREAEILALTDKAAIADLHERQPWKLMSWRDAARSLSYRRFFEVTGLVGMRVEDKTVFDDTHRLILELVRTGAVDGLRIDHIDGLADPKAYLARLRQEVGPACYITVEKILAKGEQLPDDWPVSGTTGYEFIASLAEVLVDDEQIDNLRQAYETVKGAPVDMRAELRAAKLLMVDRNFEGEFTRLLALALSIASELQIAQEESVVRQALRELLIAFPVYRTYGTAEGLPPTDIYLLHRIVERVKTLENPPQPEALTFLSRLLTGDVPTSSLEEATQFRVRFQQLTGPLMAKSVEDTLFFRQNMGLALNEVGAEPVTHHFSIERFHHEMKTRQARQPDALSGTSTHDTKRGEDARARLYTLTEAPEQWSECLARWRQMNQTHVKFLNDGTAPKSADTWMLYQALTGVWPPMLQPQDETGLNALKTRFEAFVEKALREAKLRTDWVDSNEAYETAMLDYARYLLAPDNQTFLQDFYRSLQPFIRAGLVNSLTQTVIKLTAPGVPDIYQGSEALNFSLVDPDNRREPDFATLAQQLDQLTPGVFSREESWLNGQVNQYVTAALLRLRQQNHELFRFGDYIPLRAVGQRADKVIAYARVNHDDALIVVAPRLVFAECDGLLSQSHSGFWAGTDIIIPGQLNQHRYRNVLTQERLMPGEHLSLASHQGGVLVLMSD
;
A
#
# COMPACT_ATOMS: atom_id res chain seq x y z
N MET A 1 3.56 -13.58 -21.40
CA MET A 1 2.85 -14.80 -20.89
C MET A 1 2.16 -14.40 -19.60
N ILE A 2 0.97 -14.92 -19.26
CA ILE A 2 0.35 -14.61 -17.95
C ILE A 2 1.04 -15.45 -16.85
N PRO A 3 1.46 -14.84 -15.72
CA PRO A 3 2.05 -15.58 -14.60
C PRO A 3 1.04 -16.55 -13.97
N THR A 4 1.51 -17.73 -13.53
CA THR A 4 0.70 -18.61 -12.67
C THR A 4 0.78 -18.20 -11.19
N ALA A 5 1.88 -17.53 -10.82
CA ALA A 5 2.17 -16.94 -9.52
C ALA A 5 3.37 -15.98 -9.61
N THR A 6 3.36 -14.92 -8.82
CA THR A 6 4.44 -13.92 -8.72
C THR A 6 5.08 -13.95 -7.33
N TYR A 7 6.36 -13.58 -7.26
CA TYR A 7 7.09 -13.40 -5.99
C TYR A 7 7.70 -12.01 -5.92
N ARG A 8 7.19 -11.14 -5.05
CA ARG A 8 7.69 -9.78 -4.88
C ARG A 8 8.99 -9.77 -4.07
N LEU A 9 10.06 -9.30 -4.70
CA LEU A 9 11.39 -9.16 -4.10
C LEU A 9 11.81 -7.68 -4.03
N GLN A 10 12.23 -7.24 -2.85
CA GLN A 10 12.75 -5.90 -2.59
C GLN A 10 14.27 -5.88 -2.83
N PHE A 11 14.72 -5.11 -3.82
CA PHE A 11 16.13 -4.80 -4.00
C PHE A 11 16.60 -3.70 -3.03
N ARG A 12 17.92 -3.61 -2.84
CA ARG A 12 18.61 -2.75 -1.84
C ARG A 12 18.60 -3.38 -0.45
N ASN A 13 19.15 -2.67 0.54
CA ASN A 13 19.35 -3.18 1.91
C ASN A 13 20.09 -4.53 1.96
N GLY A 14 21.08 -4.70 1.08
CA GLY A 14 21.84 -5.94 0.94
C GLY A 14 21.30 -6.90 -0.11
N MET A 15 20.08 -6.76 -0.64
CA MET A 15 19.57 -7.58 -1.74
C MET A 15 20.03 -7.02 -3.09
N THR A 16 20.98 -7.70 -3.74
CA THR A 16 21.54 -7.36 -5.07
C THR A 16 21.00 -8.31 -6.14
N PHE A 17 21.25 -8.02 -7.43
CA PHE A 17 20.88 -8.94 -8.51
C PHE A 17 21.56 -10.31 -8.38
N ASP A 18 22.81 -10.37 -7.93
CA ASP A 18 23.53 -11.65 -7.74
C ASP A 18 22.94 -12.47 -6.59
N ARG A 19 22.52 -11.81 -5.50
CA ARG A 19 21.79 -12.50 -4.42
C ARG A 19 20.42 -12.97 -4.88
N ALA A 20 19.69 -12.15 -5.64
CA ALA A 20 18.42 -12.56 -6.24
C ALA A 20 18.60 -13.75 -7.18
N ALA A 21 19.66 -13.78 -8.00
CA ALA A 21 20.00 -14.89 -8.88
C ALA A 21 20.23 -16.19 -8.08
N ALA A 22 20.92 -16.11 -6.93
CA ALA A 22 21.13 -17.24 -6.04
C ALA A 22 19.82 -17.79 -5.41
N LEU A 23 18.75 -16.98 -5.33
CA LEU A 23 17.44 -17.41 -4.84
C LEU A 23 16.58 -18.07 -5.92
N VAL A 24 16.90 -17.92 -7.21
CA VAL A 24 16.04 -18.43 -8.30
C VAL A 24 15.77 -19.95 -8.18
N PRO A 25 16.74 -20.83 -7.86
CA PRO A 25 16.45 -22.25 -7.65
C PRO A 25 15.44 -22.50 -6.53
N TYR A 26 15.51 -21.73 -5.44
CA TYR A 26 14.54 -21.80 -4.34
C TYR A 26 13.14 -21.37 -4.81
N LEU A 27 13.02 -20.24 -5.51
CA LEU A 27 11.75 -19.75 -6.05
C LEU A 27 11.12 -20.73 -7.04
N LYS A 28 11.96 -21.37 -7.88
CA LYS A 28 11.52 -22.44 -8.78
C LYS A 28 10.96 -23.62 -8.01
N ASN A 29 11.68 -24.10 -6.99
CA ASN A 29 11.25 -25.21 -6.15
C ASN A 29 9.94 -24.90 -5.42
N LEU A 30 9.75 -23.66 -4.96
CA LEU A 30 8.52 -23.18 -4.34
C LEU A 30 7.31 -23.20 -5.31
N GLY A 31 7.54 -23.08 -6.62
CA GLY A 31 6.48 -23.07 -7.64
C GLY A 31 6.16 -21.68 -8.20
N ILE A 32 7.07 -20.72 -8.05
CA ILE A 32 6.94 -19.38 -8.63
C ILE A 32 7.16 -19.43 -10.15
N SER A 33 6.38 -18.64 -10.88
CA SER A 33 6.53 -18.50 -12.34
C SER A 33 7.24 -17.22 -12.75
N HIS A 34 7.06 -16.13 -11.99
CA HIS A 34 7.64 -14.83 -12.30
C HIS A 34 8.20 -14.19 -11.03
N LEU A 35 9.43 -13.70 -11.13
CA LEU A 35 9.97 -12.77 -10.13
C LEU A 35 9.33 -11.39 -10.36
N TYR A 36 8.77 -10.79 -9.32
CA TYR A 36 8.29 -9.42 -9.34
C TYR A 36 9.31 -8.52 -8.60
N ALA A 37 10.16 -7.87 -9.38
CA ALA A 37 11.21 -6.98 -8.90
C ALA A 37 10.66 -5.61 -8.45
N SER A 38 11.13 -5.08 -7.33
CA SER A 38 11.05 -3.65 -7.02
C SER A 38 11.78 -2.78 -8.06
N PRO A 39 11.63 -1.44 -8.06
CA PRO A 39 12.30 -0.59 -9.04
C PRO A 39 13.82 -0.82 -9.11
N ILE A 40 14.31 -1.05 -10.33
CA ILE A 40 15.71 -1.41 -10.60
C ILE A 40 16.58 -0.24 -11.06
N PHE A 41 15.99 0.93 -11.23
CA PHE A 41 16.65 2.12 -11.76
C PHE A 41 17.47 2.84 -10.69
N THR A 42 18.43 3.65 -11.12
CA THR A 42 19.20 4.51 -10.21
C THR A 42 18.24 5.40 -9.42
N ALA A 43 18.42 5.41 -8.10
CA ALA A 43 17.65 6.21 -7.15
C ALA A 43 18.57 7.11 -6.33
N THR A 44 18.04 7.86 -5.35
CA THR A 44 18.92 8.61 -4.44
C THR A 44 19.81 7.66 -3.64
N LYS A 45 21.00 8.11 -3.26
CA LYS A 45 22.00 7.27 -2.56
C LYS A 45 21.48 6.65 -1.25
N ALA A 46 20.55 7.32 -0.56
CA ALA A 46 19.95 6.84 0.68
C ALA A 46 18.70 5.96 0.46
N SER A 47 18.32 5.74 -0.80
CA SER A 47 17.13 4.99 -1.15
C SER A 47 17.19 3.56 -0.61
N THR A 48 16.10 3.14 0.01
CA THR A 48 15.89 1.76 0.47
C THR A 48 14.87 1.00 -0.38
N HIS A 49 14.33 1.65 -1.42
CA HIS A 49 13.18 1.14 -2.17
C HIS A 49 13.21 1.40 -3.69
N GLY A 50 13.88 2.46 -4.15
CA GLY A 50 14.07 2.76 -5.58
C GLY A 50 12.93 3.56 -6.24
N TYR A 51 11.95 4.06 -5.50
CA TYR A 51 10.84 4.88 -6.04
C TYR A 51 11.23 6.35 -6.27
N ASP A 52 12.27 6.79 -5.59
CA ASP A 52 12.94 8.09 -5.72
C ASP A 52 13.98 8.07 -6.86
N VAL A 53 13.50 7.77 -8.07
CA VAL A 53 14.32 7.59 -9.28
C VAL A 53 15.08 8.87 -9.64
N THR A 54 16.38 8.75 -9.88
CA THR A 54 17.27 9.84 -10.34
C THR A 54 17.64 9.70 -11.81
N ASP A 55 17.69 8.48 -12.35
CA ASP A 55 17.80 8.19 -13.79
C ASP A 55 17.03 6.92 -14.17
N ALA A 56 15.94 7.07 -14.93
CA ALA A 56 15.13 5.96 -15.43
C ALA A 56 15.81 5.15 -16.57
N ASN A 57 16.99 5.58 -17.03
CA ASN A 57 17.75 4.96 -18.11
C ASN A 57 19.04 4.29 -17.64
N GLU A 58 19.28 4.21 -16.34
CA GLU A 58 20.41 3.50 -15.75
C GLU A 58 19.90 2.45 -14.76
N ILE A 59 20.45 1.24 -14.83
CA ILE A 59 20.19 0.21 -13.82
C ILE A 59 21.11 0.50 -12.64
N GLU A 60 20.53 0.57 -11.44
CA GLU A 60 21.19 0.97 -10.20
C GLU A 60 22.55 0.25 -10.00
N PRO A 61 23.68 0.99 -10.05
CA PRO A 61 24.99 0.40 -9.89
C PRO A 61 25.18 -0.28 -8.53
N SER A 62 24.60 0.27 -7.45
CA SER A 62 24.80 -0.25 -6.09
C SER A 62 24.19 -1.64 -5.84
N ILE A 63 23.25 -2.08 -6.67
CA ILE A 63 22.64 -3.43 -6.60
C ILE A 63 23.19 -4.39 -7.67
N GLY A 64 24.21 -3.98 -8.43
CA GLY A 64 24.92 -4.80 -9.42
C GLY A 64 24.92 -4.27 -10.84
N GLY A 65 24.21 -3.16 -11.12
CA GLY A 65 24.17 -2.53 -12.45
C GLY A 65 23.65 -3.44 -13.57
N ARG A 66 23.90 -3.04 -14.82
CA ARG A 66 23.46 -3.79 -16.02
C ARG A 66 23.99 -5.22 -16.04
N GLU A 67 25.26 -5.44 -15.70
CA GLU A 67 25.86 -6.78 -15.73
C GLU A 67 25.23 -7.73 -14.70
N GLY A 68 24.97 -7.25 -13.47
CA GLY A 68 24.28 -8.03 -12.45
C GLY A 68 22.84 -8.35 -12.86
N PHE A 69 22.15 -7.38 -13.45
CA PHE A 69 20.80 -7.59 -13.97
C PHE A 69 20.77 -8.64 -15.09
N GLU A 70 21.71 -8.61 -16.03
CA GLU A 70 21.83 -9.61 -17.10
C GLU A 70 22.09 -11.02 -16.56
N ARG A 71 22.90 -11.15 -15.50
CA ARG A 71 23.09 -12.45 -14.82
C ARG A 71 21.81 -12.96 -14.16
N LEU A 72 21.06 -12.09 -13.48
CA LEU A 72 19.75 -12.45 -12.92
C LEU A 72 18.78 -12.91 -14.02
N VAL A 73 18.68 -12.16 -15.12
CA VAL A 73 17.82 -12.52 -16.25
C VAL A 73 18.25 -13.85 -16.86
N ALA A 74 19.55 -14.10 -17.02
CA ALA A 74 20.05 -15.37 -17.53
C ALA A 74 19.66 -16.54 -16.63
N GLU A 75 19.80 -16.40 -15.30
CA GLU A 75 19.41 -17.45 -14.35
C GLU A 75 17.89 -17.68 -14.32
N LEU A 76 17.08 -16.61 -14.33
CA LEU A 76 15.62 -16.72 -14.42
C LEU A 76 15.22 -17.51 -15.68
N LYS A 77 15.79 -17.18 -16.84
CA LYS A 77 15.56 -17.89 -18.10
C LYS A 77 16.02 -19.34 -18.04
N ALA A 78 17.17 -19.62 -17.43
CA ALA A 78 17.69 -20.98 -17.27
C ALA A 78 16.73 -21.87 -16.45
N GLN A 79 16.04 -21.31 -15.46
CA GLN A 79 15.02 -22.01 -14.65
C GLN A 79 13.59 -21.92 -15.22
N GLY A 80 13.41 -21.20 -16.33
CA GLY A 80 12.11 -20.97 -16.96
C GLY A 80 11.18 -20.08 -16.12
N LEU A 81 11.74 -19.12 -15.38
CA LEU A 81 11.00 -18.07 -14.69
C LEU A 81 11.00 -16.80 -15.54
N GLY A 82 9.88 -16.07 -15.52
CA GLY A 82 9.77 -14.74 -16.12
C GLY A 82 10.12 -13.62 -15.14
N LEU A 83 10.22 -12.40 -15.65
CA LEU A 83 10.52 -11.19 -14.86
C LEU A 83 9.44 -10.12 -15.06
N ILE A 84 8.90 -9.63 -13.95
CA ILE A 84 8.10 -8.41 -13.88
C ILE A 84 8.92 -7.35 -13.17
N ILE A 85 9.05 -6.16 -13.74
CA ILE A 85 9.68 -5.01 -13.07
C ILE A 85 8.65 -3.96 -12.68
N ASP A 86 8.89 -3.33 -11.54
CA ASP A 86 8.17 -2.14 -11.10
C ASP A 86 8.71 -0.89 -11.80
N ILE A 87 7.83 -0.05 -12.34
CA ILE A 87 8.20 1.20 -13.01
C ILE A 87 7.43 2.39 -12.43
N VAL A 88 8.10 3.56 -12.42
CA VAL A 88 7.63 4.76 -11.69
C VAL A 88 7.41 5.93 -12.65
N PRO A 89 6.31 5.96 -13.42
CA PRO A 89 6.09 6.98 -14.45
C PRO A 89 5.64 8.33 -13.86
N ASN A 90 5.04 8.34 -12.67
CA ASN A 90 4.39 9.54 -12.15
C ASN A 90 5.38 10.62 -11.69
N HIS A 91 6.55 10.24 -11.21
CA HIS A 91 7.45 11.13 -10.47
C HIS A 91 8.92 10.68 -10.54
N MET A 92 9.82 11.61 -10.24
CA MET A 92 11.26 11.37 -10.03
C MET A 92 11.74 12.14 -8.80
N ALA A 93 12.95 11.84 -8.31
CA ALA A 93 13.56 12.57 -7.22
C ALA A 93 13.85 14.03 -7.60
N SER A 94 13.38 14.98 -6.79
CA SER A 94 13.77 16.40 -6.85
C SER A 94 15.08 16.65 -6.08
N SER A 95 16.08 15.79 -6.32
CA SER A 95 17.41 15.82 -5.70
C SER A 95 18.44 16.37 -6.69
N LEU A 96 19.54 16.93 -6.18
CA LEU A 96 20.70 17.32 -6.99
C LEU A 96 21.44 16.13 -7.63
N GLU A 97 21.14 14.90 -7.17
CA GLU A 97 21.58 13.64 -7.78
C GLU A 97 20.85 13.34 -9.10
N ASN A 98 19.66 13.91 -9.31
CA ASN A 98 18.93 13.80 -10.57
C ASN A 98 19.48 14.84 -11.56
N ALA A 99 20.15 14.37 -12.62
CA ALA A 99 20.77 15.23 -13.62
C ALA A 99 19.76 16.12 -14.35
N TRP A 100 18.53 15.64 -14.59
CA TRP A 100 17.49 16.43 -15.25
C TRP A 100 17.01 17.55 -14.33
N TRP A 101 16.82 17.24 -13.05
CA TRP A 101 16.46 18.25 -12.05
C TRP A 101 17.56 19.29 -11.87
N ARG A 102 18.83 18.87 -11.76
CA ARG A 102 20.00 19.77 -11.66
C ARG A 102 20.07 20.72 -12.87
N ASP A 103 19.82 20.23 -14.08
CA ASP A 103 19.78 21.05 -15.30
C ASP A 103 18.65 22.09 -15.25
N VAL A 104 17.46 21.71 -14.75
CA VAL A 104 16.35 22.65 -14.51
C VAL A 104 16.72 23.72 -13.47
N LEU A 105 17.48 23.38 -12.43
CA LEU A 105 17.96 24.38 -11.48
C LEU A 105 18.98 25.34 -12.12
N GLU A 106 19.85 24.86 -13.01
CA GLU A 106 20.87 25.68 -13.67
C GLU A 106 20.26 26.59 -14.77
N TYR A 107 19.29 26.12 -15.54
CA TYR A 107 18.77 26.86 -16.71
C TYR A 107 17.31 27.34 -16.58
N GLY A 108 16.60 26.95 -15.52
CA GLY A 108 15.20 27.31 -15.33
C GLY A 108 14.32 26.83 -16.48
N LYS A 109 13.38 27.69 -16.91
CA LYS A 109 12.46 27.42 -18.03
C LYS A 109 13.14 27.15 -19.38
N GLU A 110 14.41 27.55 -19.54
CA GLU A 110 15.20 27.33 -20.76
C GLU A 110 15.90 25.96 -20.76
N SER A 111 15.85 25.22 -19.65
CA SER A 111 16.32 23.84 -19.57
C SER A 111 15.57 22.97 -20.59
N ARG A 112 16.29 22.05 -21.23
CA ARG A 112 15.68 21.03 -22.09
C ARG A 112 14.70 20.12 -21.35
N TYR A 113 14.84 20.05 -20.02
CA TYR A 113 14.02 19.23 -19.12
C TYR A 113 12.94 20.03 -18.39
N ALA A 114 12.82 21.33 -18.63
CA ALA A 114 11.82 22.18 -17.97
C ALA A 114 10.38 21.71 -18.18
N ARG A 115 10.11 20.99 -19.29
CA ARG A 115 8.80 20.43 -19.63
C ARG A 115 8.63 18.97 -19.22
N HIS A 116 9.69 18.28 -18.78
CA HIS A 116 9.61 16.91 -18.26
C HIS A 116 8.95 16.87 -16.89
N PHE A 117 9.20 17.90 -16.08
CA PHE A 117 8.61 18.07 -14.78
C PHE A 117 7.36 18.95 -14.82
N ASP A 118 6.49 18.73 -13.86
CA ASP A 118 5.25 19.45 -13.72
C ASP A 118 5.42 20.69 -12.84
N ILE A 119 6.00 21.73 -13.44
CA ILE A 119 6.36 23.01 -12.79
C ILE A 119 5.41 24.13 -13.24
N ASP A 120 4.95 24.91 -12.27
CA ASP A 120 4.25 26.17 -12.44
C ASP A 120 5.25 27.32 -12.64
N TRP A 121 5.60 27.57 -13.91
CA TRP A 121 6.53 28.61 -14.32
C TRP A 121 5.97 30.04 -14.27
N SER A 122 4.75 30.25 -13.77
CA SER A 122 4.22 31.61 -13.49
C SER A 122 5.01 32.34 -12.38
N ARG A 123 5.84 31.60 -11.65
CA ARG A 123 6.73 32.06 -10.57
C ARG A 123 8.05 31.28 -10.59
N ARG A 124 9.00 31.67 -9.74
CA ARG A 124 10.28 30.96 -9.55
C ARG A 124 10.05 29.53 -9.04
N LEU A 125 10.95 28.62 -9.41
CA LEU A 125 10.95 27.25 -8.90
C LEU A 125 11.29 27.23 -7.41
N THR A 126 10.40 26.76 -6.54
CA THR A 126 10.61 26.74 -5.09
C THR A 126 11.36 25.49 -4.65
N LEU A 127 12.32 25.64 -3.75
CA LEU A 127 13.16 24.55 -3.22
C LEU A 127 13.06 24.53 -1.68
N PRO A 128 12.16 23.73 -1.09
CA PRO A 128 11.82 23.79 0.33
C PRO A 128 12.77 22.92 1.19
N PHE A 129 14.05 23.27 1.22
CA PHE A 129 15.11 22.47 1.87
C PHE A 129 15.82 23.17 3.04
N LEU A 130 15.49 24.43 3.31
CA LEU A 130 16.10 25.18 4.40
C LEU A 130 15.41 24.87 5.73
N GLY A 131 16.17 24.86 6.83
CA GLY A 131 15.63 24.70 8.18
C GLY A 131 14.78 25.89 8.64
N ASP A 132 15.08 27.08 8.11
CA ASP A 132 14.40 28.34 8.38
C ASP A 132 14.26 29.16 7.07
N THR A 133 13.80 30.40 7.16
CA THR A 133 13.76 31.35 6.05
C THR A 133 15.14 31.62 5.48
N PHE A 134 15.21 31.95 4.18
CA PHE A 134 16.49 32.26 3.50
C PHE A 134 17.28 33.36 4.23
N ASP A 135 16.60 34.42 4.66
CA ASP A 135 17.24 35.53 5.37
C ASP A 135 17.84 35.09 6.71
N ALA A 136 17.15 34.23 7.47
CA ALA A 136 17.64 33.72 8.74
C ALA A 136 18.86 32.81 8.56
N VAL A 137 18.82 31.85 7.62
CA VAL A 137 19.95 30.95 7.37
C VAL A 137 21.17 31.71 6.81
N LEU A 138 20.93 32.78 6.03
CA LEU A 138 21.98 33.67 5.55
C LEU A 138 22.57 34.52 6.67
N GLU A 139 21.73 35.04 7.58
CA GLU A 139 22.18 35.82 8.72
C GLU A 139 23.04 34.97 9.67
N ASN A 140 22.65 33.71 9.87
CA ASN A 140 23.40 32.73 10.67
C ASN A 140 24.68 32.21 9.99
N GLY A 141 24.91 32.52 8.71
CA GLY A 141 26.06 32.03 7.95
C GLY A 141 26.00 30.54 7.60
N GLU A 142 24.80 29.94 7.63
CA GLU A 142 24.56 28.53 7.30
C GLU A 142 24.58 28.30 5.78
N ILE A 143 24.30 29.36 5.00
CA ILE A 143 24.40 29.36 3.54
C ILE A 143 25.49 30.32 3.06
N ALA A 144 26.28 29.88 2.10
CA ALA A 144 27.36 30.68 1.50
C ALA A 144 27.58 30.31 0.03
N ILE A 145 28.34 31.14 -0.70
CA ILE A 145 28.79 30.78 -2.06
C ILE A 145 30.09 29.99 -1.95
N LYS A 146 30.12 28.78 -2.51
CA LYS A 146 31.29 27.89 -2.52
C LYS A 146 31.44 27.23 -3.89
N PRO A 147 32.63 26.75 -4.26
CA PRO A 147 32.77 25.90 -5.44
C PRO A 147 32.06 24.57 -5.18
N ASP A 148 31.15 24.18 -6.06
CA ASP A 148 30.51 22.86 -6.06
C ASP A 148 31.61 21.78 -6.18
N PRO A 149 31.66 20.79 -5.26
CA PRO A 149 32.74 19.81 -5.22
C PRO A 149 32.88 18.95 -6.49
N ALA A 150 31.81 18.78 -7.25
CA ALA A 150 31.80 17.96 -8.46
C ALA A 150 32.19 18.76 -9.72
N THR A 151 31.81 20.03 -9.79
CA THR A 151 31.97 20.85 -11.01
C THR A 151 32.98 21.98 -10.88
N GLY A 152 33.36 22.37 -9.66
CA GLY A 152 34.18 23.54 -9.35
C GLY A 152 33.48 24.89 -9.59
N LYS A 153 32.24 24.88 -10.10
CA LYS A 153 31.46 26.09 -10.40
C LYS A 153 30.94 26.73 -9.11
N PRO A 154 30.72 28.06 -9.07
CA PRO A 154 30.11 28.70 -7.90
C PRO A 154 28.67 28.21 -7.68
N ALA A 155 28.33 27.87 -6.44
CA ALA A 155 27.03 27.33 -6.02
C ALA A 155 26.61 27.89 -4.66
N PHE A 156 25.30 27.91 -4.40
CA PHE A 156 24.79 28.13 -3.04
C PHE A 156 25.01 26.85 -2.23
N ALA A 157 25.94 26.91 -1.27
CA ALA A 157 26.24 25.81 -0.36
C ALA A 157 25.46 25.99 0.94
N TYR A 158 24.53 25.08 1.20
CA TYR A 158 23.80 24.95 2.45
C TYR A 158 24.15 23.59 3.07
N TYR A 159 25.03 23.61 4.06
CA TYR A 159 25.73 22.42 4.57
C TYR A 159 26.37 21.61 3.43
N ASP A 160 25.92 20.37 3.22
CA ASP A 160 26.45 19.46 2.21
C ASP A 160 25.76 19.59 0.83
N ASN A 161 24.75 20.46 0.72
CA ASN A 161 24.00 20.66 -0.54
C ASN A 161 24.51 21.86 -1.31
N TYR A 162 24.83 21.66 -2.60
CA TYR A 162 25.38 22.68 -3.49
C TYR A 162 24.43 22.96 -4.65
N TYR A 163 23.60 24.00 -4.51
CA TYR A 163 22.59 24.38 -5.51
C TYR A 163 23.24 25.19 -6.65
N PRO A 164 23.13 24.74 -7.91
CA PRO A 164 23.82 25.36 -9.04
C PRO A 164 23.26 26.76 -9.32
N LEU A 165 24.16 27.70 -9.65
CA LEU A 165 23.81 29.03 -10.11
C LEU A 165 23.55 29.05 -11.61
N ALA A 166 22.61 29.89 -12.05
CA ALA A 166 22.37 30.14 -13.45
C ALA A 166 23.62 30.71 -14.14
N PRO A 167 24.04 30.21 -15.32
CA PRO A 167 25.29 30.65 -15.95
C PRO A 167 25.41 32.16 -16.13
N ALA A 168 24.31 32.84 -16.46
CA ALA A 168 24.26 34.30 -16.61
C ALA A 168 24.67 35.07 -15.33
N THR A 169 24.58 34.45 -14.15
CA THR A 169 24.90 35.10 -12.88
C THR A 169 26.36 34.95 -12.48
N TRP A 170 27.15 34.06 -13.09
CA TRP A 170 28.53 33.81 -12.67
C TRP A 170 29.57 33.61 -13.79
N GLN A 171 29.17 33.20 -14.98
CA GLN A 171 30.11 32.85 -16.05
C GLN A 171 30.95 34.07 -16.47
N GLY A 172 32.28 33.90 -16.48
CA GLY A 172 33.25 34.99 -16.71
C GLY A 172 33.49 35.89 -15.49
N ARG A 173 32.91 35.56 -14.32
CA ARG A 173 33.04 36.24 -13.03
C ARG A 173 33.24 35.24 -11.88
N GLU A 174 33.83 34.08 -12.16
CA GLU A 174 33.95 32.96 -11.22
C GLU A 174 34.62 33.40 -9.90
N ALA A 175 35.77 34.06 -10.01
CA ALA A 175 36.54 34.52 -8.85
C ALA A 175 35.80 35.61 -8.06
N GLU A 176 35.06 36.49 -8.75
CA GLU A 176 34.25 37.53 -8.11
C GLU A 176 33.11 36.90 -7.30
N ILE A 177 32.36 35.98 -7.91
CA ILE A 177 31.21 35.33 -7.27
C ILE A 177 31.65 34.44 -6.10
N LEU A 178 32.76 33.71 -6.23
CA LEU A 178 33.31 32.90 -5.13
C LEU A 178 33.86 33.73 -3.97
N ALA A 179 34.21 34.99 -4.20
CA ALA A 179 34.68 35.92 -3.17
C ALA A 179 33.54 36.66 -2.45
N LEU A 180 32.28 36.45 -2.85
CA LEU A 180 31.12 37.10 -2.22
C LEU A 180 30.97 36.65 -0.77
N THR A 181 31.08 37.63 0.14
CA THR A 181 30.84 37.46 1.58
C THR A 181 29.80 38.43 2.12
N ASP A 182 29.47 39.48 1.36
CA ASP A 182 28.43 40.44 1.71
C ASP A 182 27.03 39.81 1.58
N LYS A 183 26.27 39.81 2.68
CA LYS A 183 24.95 39.16 2.75
C LYS A 183 23.94 39.79 1.79
N ALA A 184 23.97 41.12 1.61
CA ALA A 184 23.06 41.78 0.68
C ALA A 184 23.34 41.38 -0.77
N ALA A 185 24.62 41.26 -1.15
CA ALA A 185 25.01 40.76 -2.47
C ALA A 185 24.65 39.27 -2.68
N ILE A 186 24.76 38.43 -1.64
CA ILE A 186 24.34 37.02 -1.69
C ILE A 186 22.82 36.91 -1.87
N ALA A 187 22.04 37.74 -1.17
CA ALA A 187 20.59 37.80 -1.33
C ALA A 187 20.16 38.29 -2.73
N ASP A 188 20.81 39.33 -3.27
CA ASP A 188 20.58 39.78 -4.65
C ASP A 188 20.95 38.69 -5.68
N LEU A 189 22.01 37.92 -5.43
CA LEU A 189 22.37 36.78 -6.27
C LEU A 189 21.29 35.69 -6.23
N HIS A 190 20.69 35.40 -5.07
CA HIS A 190 19.58 34.45 -4.93
C HIS A 190 18.33 34.92 -5.69
N GLU A 191 18.02 36.22 -5.65
CA GLU A 191 16.88 36.79 -6.37
C GLU A 191 17.00 36.68 -7.89
N ARG A 192 18.22 36.56 -8.41
CA ARG A 192 18.50 36.37 -9.85
C ARG A 192 18.46 34.91 -10.31
N GLN A 193 18.30 33.96 -9.39
CA GLN A 193 18.20 32.55 -9.75
C GLN A 193 16.79 32.22 -10.29
N PRO A 194 16.66 31.23 -11.20
CA PRO A 194 15.36 30.76 -11.68
C PRO A 194 14.57 30.05 -10.58
N TRP A 195 15.23 29.70 -9.48
CA TRP A 195 14.68 29.04 -8.31
C TRP A 195 14.78 29.93 -7.06
N LYS A 196 14.07 29.53 -6.00
CA LYS A 196 14.07 30.17 -4.68
C LYS A 196 14.16 29.09 -3.60
N LEU A 197 15.29 29.05 -2.88
CA LEU A 197 15.40 28.29 -1.62
C LEU A 197 14.46 28.87 -0.56
N MET A 198 13.76 27.98 0.15
CA MET A 198 12.81 28.35 1.19
C MET A 198 12.76 27.29 2.31
N SER A 199 12.08 27.63 3.40
CA SER A 199 11.89 26.70 4.51
C SER A 199 11.06 25.49 4.08
N TRP A 200 11.43 24.30 4.56
CA TRP A 200 10.64 23.09 4.36
C TRP A 200 9.21 23.21 4.94
N ARG A 201 9.02 24.05 5.95
CA ARG A 201 7.71 24.30 6.61
C ARG A 201 6.70 25.00 5.71
N ASP A 202 7.17 25.76 4.72
CA ASP A 202 6.32 26.49 3.79
C ASP A 202 5.89 25.67 2.57
N ALA A 203 6.38 24.43 2.44
CA ALA A 203 6.18 23.58 1.27
C ALA A 203 4.69 23.33 0.96
N ALA A 204 3.88 23.05 1.97
CA ALA A 204 2.46 22.74 1.79
C ALA A 204 1.66 23.89 1.15
N ARG A 205 2.14 25.14 1.30
CA ARG A 205 1.45 26.35 0.81
C ARG A 205 1.98 26.83 -0.53
N SER A 206 3.29 26.79 -0.69
CA SER A 206 3.98 27.67 -1.64
C SER A 206 4.77 26.94 -2.72
N LEU A 207 4.64 25.63 -2.84
CA LEU A 207 5.35 24.88 -3.87
C LEU A 207 4.92 25.23 -5.29
N SER A 208 5.89 25.39 -6.18
CA SER A 208 5.69 25.66 -7.62
C SER A 208 5.84 24.43 -8.51
N TYR A 209 5.79 23.22 -7.97
CA TYR A 209 5.72 21.98 -8.74
C TYR A 209 4.75 20.99 -8.11
N ARG A 210 4.18 20.09 -8.94
CA ARG A 210 3.37 18.97 -8.45
C ARG A 210 4.27 17.93 -7.79
N ARG A 211 3.86 17.40 -6.65
CA ARG A 211 4.57 16.32 -5.93
C ARG A 211 3.87 14.97 -6.05
N PHE A 212 4.55 13.91 -5.62
CA PHE A 212 3.90 12.67 -5.19
C PHE A 212 3.37 12.83 -3.76
N PHE A 213 2.05 12.79 -3.59
CA PHE A 213 1.38 13.10 -2.32
C PHE A 213 1.90 14.41 -1.71
N GLU A 214 2.39 14.37 -0.46
CA GLU A 214 2.97 15.50 0.26
C GLU A 214 4.51 15.49 0.25
N VAL A 215 5.14 14.51 -0.42
CA VAL A 215 6.60 14.27 -0.37
C VAL A 215 7.32 15.30 -1.25
N THR A 216 7.98 16.27 -0.62
CA THR A 216 8.68 17.36 -1.32
C THR A 216 9.86 16.88 -2.15
N GLY A 217 10.50 15.78 -1.76
CA GLY A 217 11.61 15.16 -2.47
C GLY A 217 11.24 14.45 -3.78
N LEU A 218 9.96 14.40 -4.16
CA LEU A 218 9.49 13.73 -5.37
C LEU A 218 8.69 14.71 -6.24
N VAL A 219 9.21 15.01 -7.43
CA VAL A 219 8.60 15.91 -8.40
C VAL A 219 7.82 15.12 -9.46
N GLY A 220 6.61 15.57 -9.76
CA GLY A 220 5.74 14.97 -10.76
C GLY A 220 6.26 15.12 -12.19
N MET A 221 6.18 14.03 -12.96
CA MET A 221 6.55 13.96 -14.37
C MET A 221 5.33 14.21 -15.28
N ARG A 222 5.59 14.75 -16.47
CA ARG A 222 4.58 15.04 -17.50
C ARG A 222 4.53 13.96 -18.58
N VAL A 223 4.35 12.71 -18.17
CA VAL A 223 4.36 11.53 -19.09
C VAL A 223 3.21 11.50 -20.09
N GLU A 224 2.21 12.39 -19.98
CA GLU A 224 1.23 12.62 -21.05
C GLU A 224 1.91 13.13 -22.33
N ASP A 225 2.98 13.92 -22.19
CA ASP A 225 3.83 14.37 -23.29
C ASP A 225 4.62 13.19 -23.87
N LYS A 226 4.61 13.06 -25.20
CA LYS A 226 5.27 11.95 -25.89
C LYS A 226 6.78 11.97 -25.69
N THR A 227 7.43 13.14 -25.73
CA THR A 227 8.89 13.22 -25.55
C THR A 227 9.29 12.80 -24.15
N VAL A 228 8.52 13.20 -23.13
CA VAL A 228 8.76 12.80 -21.75
C VAL A 228 8.57 11.30 -21.56
N PHE A 229 7.51 10.72 -22.15
CA PHE A 229 7.31 9.28 -22.18
C PHE A 229 8.50 8.56 -22.84
N ASP A 230 8.90 8.98 -24.04
CA ASP A 230 9.99 8.35 -24.80
C ASP A 230 11.31 8.38 -24.00
N ASP A 231 11.63 9.53 -23.38
CA ASP A 231 12.86 9.72 -22.61
C ASP A 231 12.87 8.90 -21.31
N THR A 232 11.74 8.80 -20.62
CA THR A 232 11.63 8.04 -19.36
C THR A 232 11.49 6.54 -19.57
N HIS A 233 10.98 6.09 -20.73
CA HIS A 233 10.69 4.68 -20.98
C HIS A 233 11.71 3.98 -21.88
N ARG A 234 12.69 4.68 -22.44
CA ARG A 234 13.65 4.08 -23.39
C ARG A 234 14.28 2.78 -22.88
N LEU A 235 14.84 2.77 -21.67
CA LEU A 235 15.40 1.55 -21.08
C LEU A 235 14.34 0.49 -20.80
N ILE A 236 13.18 0.88 -20.24
CA ILE A 236 12.06 -0.04 -19.98
C ILE A 236 11.66 -0.78 -21.26
N LEU A 237 11.49 -0.04 -22.36
CA LEU A 237 11.11 -0.59 -23.66
C LEU A 237 12.22 -1.47 -24.26
N GLU A 238 13.49 -1.10 -24.08
CA GLU A 238 14.63 -1.95 -24.45
C GLU A 238 14.56 -3.32 -23.74
N LEU A 239 14.35 -3.31 -22.42
CA LEU A 239 14.29 -4.54 -21.62
C LEU A 239 13.13 -5.45 -22.01
N VAL A 240 11.96 -4.88 -22.35
CA VAL A 240 10.83 -5.68 -22.83
C VAL A 240 11.08 -6.21 -24.24
N ARG A 241 11.57 -5.36 -25.17
CA ARG A 241 11.80 -5.75 -26.58
C ARG A 241 12.90 -6.79 -26.74
N THR A 242 13.90 -6.79 -25.88
CA THR A 242 14.95 -7.83 -25.82
C THR A 242 14.46 -9.12 -25.16
N GLY A 243 13.25 -9.12 -24.58
CA GLY A 243 12.70 -10.23 -23.82
C GLY A 243 13.44 -10.49 -22.50
N ALA A 244 14.11 -9.47 -21.93
CA ALA A 244 14.66 -9.55 -20.58
C ALA A 244 13.57 -9.41 -19.51
N VAL A 245 12.49 -8.71 -19.85
CA VAL A 245 11.33 -8.44 -18.99
C VAL A 245 10.06 -8.91 -19.69
N ASP A 246 9.24 -9.68 -18.99
CA ASP A 246 7.98 -10.26 -19.46
C ASP A 246 6.76 -9.44 -19.05
N GLY A 247 6.89 -8.59 -18.02
CA GLY A 247 5.81 -7.75 -17.55
C GLY A 247 6.23 -6.49 -16.80
N LEU A 248 5.29 -5.58 -16.64
CA LEU A 248 5.45 -4.30 -15.97
C LEU A 248 4.37 -4.13 -14.90
N ARG A 249 4.77 -3.76 -13.68
CA ARG A 249 3.86 -3.19 -12.69
C ARG A 249 4.02 -1.68 -12.70
N ILE A 250 2.93 -0.95 -12.87
CA ILE A 250 2.92 0.50 -12.94
C ILE A 250 2.62 1.09 -11.57
N ASP A 251 3.57 1.82 -11.02
CA ASP A 251 3.41 2.57 -9.78
C ASP A 251 2.47 3.77 -9.96
N HIS A 252 1.57 3.96 -8.99
CA HIS A 252 0.75 5.14 -8.80
C HIS A 252 0.09 5.68 -10.09
N ILE A 253 -0.66 4.82 -10.79
CA ILE A 253 -1.32 5.19 -12.06
C ILE A 253 -2.29 6.37 -11.90
N ASP A 254 -2.90 6.49 -10.71
CA ASP A 254 -3.86 7.55 -10.37
C ASP A 254 -3.19 8.92 -10.18
N GLY A 255 -1.85 9.04 -10.24
CA GLY A 255 -1.15 10.32 -10.27
C GLY A 255 -1.04 10.95 -11.66
N LEU A 256 -1.25 10.16 -12.73
CA LEU A 256 -1.03 10.63 -14.09
C LEU A 256 -2.13 11.59 -14.56
N ALA A 257 -1.77 12.50 -15.47
CA ALA A 257 -2.72 13.44 -16.06
C ALA A 257 -3.77 12.72 -16.91
N ASP A 258 -3.33 11.79 -17.78
CA ASP A 258 -4.18 10.94 -18.61
C ASP A 258 -3.71 9.46 -18.55
N PRO A 259 -4.17 8.69 -17.55
CA PRO A 259 -3.84 7.28 -17.40
C PRO A 259 -4.18 6.43 -18.62
N LYS A 260 -5.32 6.70 -19.28
CA LYS A 260 -5.80 5.93 -20.43
C LYS A 260 -4.85 6.09 -21.61
N ALA A 261 -4.50 7.33 -21.96
CA ALA A 261 -3.56 7.60 -23.05
C ALA A 261 -2.17 7.02 -22.75
N TYR A 262 -1.70 7.11 -21.51
CA TYR A 262 -0.45 6.51 -21.07
C TYR A 262 -0.46 4.98 -21.26
N LEU A 263 -1.49 4.28 -20.76
CA LEU A 263 -1.58 2.82 -20.85
C LEU A 263 -1.75 2.34 -22.30
N ALA A 264 -2.51 3.07 -23.12
CA ALA A 264 -2.65 2.77 -24.55
C ALA A 264 -1.30 2.90 -25.28
N ARG A 265 -0.55 3.97 -25.03
CA ARG A 265 0.80 4.17 -25.59
C ARG A 265 1.75 3.09 -25.11
N LEU A 266 1.77 2.79 -23.81
CA LEU A 266 2.62 1.74 -23.25
C LEU A 266 2.32 0.39 -23.92
N ARG A 267 1.04 0.00 -23.98
CA ARG A 267 0.61 -1.25 -24.65
C ARG A 267 1.05 -1.32 -26.10
N GLN A 268 0.95 -0.21 -26.85
CA GLN A 268 1.42 -0.15 -28.23
C GLN A 268 2.92 -0.41 -28.34
N GLU A 269 3.72 0.12 -27.41
CA GLU A 269 5.18 0.01 -27.43
C GLU A 269 5.72 -1.34 -26.93
N VAL A 270 5.04 -1.96 -25.95
CA VAL A 270 5.46 -3.24 -25.34
C VAL A 270 4.80 -4.47 -26.00
N GLY A 271 3.77 -4.25 -26.81
CA GLY A 271 3.03 -5.30 -27.49
C GLY A 271 2.04 -6.07 -26.60
N PRO A 272 1.23 -6.96 -27.20
CA PRO A 272 0.13 -7.64 -26.50
C PRO A 272 0.58 -8.73 -25.53
N ALA A 273 1.81 -9.24 -25.67
CA ALA A 273 2.31 -10.35 -24.86
C ALA A 273 2.85 -9.94 -23.48
N CYS A 274 3.21 -8.66 -23.31
CA CYS A 274 3.73 -8.11 -22.07
C CYS A 274 2.62 -8.06 -21.02
N TYR A 275 2.86 -8.66 -19.85
CA TYR A 275 1.93 -8.58 -18.73
C TYR A 275 1.96 -7.16 -18.13
N ILE A 276 0.81 -6.52 -17.89
CA ILE A 276 0.79 -5.16 -17.32
C ILE A 276 -0.19 -5.13 -16.15
N THR A 277 0.28 -4.78 -14.96
CA THR A 277 -0.58 -4.50 -13.79
C THR A 277 -0.44 -3.06 -13.35
N VAL A 278 -1.48 -2.51 -12.75
CA VAL A 278 -1.47 -1.15 -12.21
C VAL A 278 -1.66 -1.17 -10.71
N GLU A 279 -0.84 -0.42 -9.99
CA GLU A 279 -1.17 -0.07 -8.61
C GLU A 279 -2.31 0.95 -8.63
N LYS A 280 -3.51 0.47 -8.31
CA LYS A 280 -4.74 1.26 -8.24
C LYS A 280 -5.60 0.74 -7.11
N ILE A 281 -6.02 1.63 -6.22
CA ILE A 281 -6.91 1.28 -5.12
C ILE A 281 -8.36 1.42 -5.57
N LEU A 282 -9.11 0.33 -5.51
CA LEU A 282 -10.54 0.31 -5.86
C LEU A 282 -11.36 0.49 -4.58
N ALA A 283 -12.24 1.49 -4.57
CA ALA A 283 -13.26 1.62 -3.54
C ALA A 283 -14.37 0.57 -3.74
N LYS A 284 -15.24 0.41 -2.74
CA LYS A 284 -16.36 -0.53 -2.76
C LYS A 284 -17.24 -0.35 -4.00
N GLY A 285 -17.32 -1.42 -4.79
CA GLY A 285 -18.12 -1.48 -6.02
C GLY A 285 -17.52 -0.72 -7.21
N GLU A 286 -16.34 -0.12 -7.05
CA GLU A 286 -15.57 0.45 -8.16
C GLU A 286 -14.96 -0.67 -9.01
N GLN A 287 -14.86 -0.44 -10.32
CA GLN A 287 -14.18 -1.33 -11.25
C GLN A 287 -13.11 -0.54 -12.00
N LEU A 288 -12.07 -1.22 -12.49
CA LEU A 288 -11.16 -0.60 -13.46
C LEU A 288 -11.94 -0.18 -14.71
N PRO A 289 -11.54 0.91 -15.40
CA PRO A 289 -12.11 1.25 -16.69
C PRO A 289 -11.94 0.10 -17.69
N ASP A 290 -13.03 -0.33 -18.33
CA ASP A 290 -13.09 -1.50 -19.23
C ASP A 290 -12.15 -1.37 -20.46
N ASP A 291 -11.74 -0.14 -20.82
CA ASP A 291 -10.88 0.15 -21.96
C ASP A 291 -9.39 0.29 -21.61
N TRP A 292 -8.99 0.05 -20.36
CA TRP A 292 -7.59 0.01 -19.97
C TRP A 292 -6.93 -1.29 -20.43
N PRO A 293 -5.85 -1.25 -21.25
CA PRO A 293 -5.24 -2.45 -21.82
C PRO A 293 -4.26 -3.14 -20.84
N VAL A 294 -4.75 -3.48 -19.65
CA VAL A 294 -3.99 -4.06 -18.53
C VAL A 294 -4.55 -5.43 -18.13
N SER A 295 -3.73 -6.23 -17.45
CA SER A 295 -4.13 -7.52 -16.88
C SER A 295 -4.97 -7.37 -15.61
N GLY A 296 -4.86 -6.22 -14.92
CA GLY A 296 -5.63 -5.87 -13.72
C GLY A 296 -4.83 -5.07 -12.70
N THR A 297 -5.31 -5.02 -11.45
CA THR A 297 -4.61 -4.33 -10.35
C THR A 297 -3.51 -5.18 -9.71
N THR A 298 -2.84 -4.60 -8.72
CA THR A 298 -1.93 -5.29 -7.78
C THR A 298 -2.65 -6.01 -6.63
N GLY A 299 -3.99 -5.95 -6.52
CA GLY A 299 -4.75 -6.86 -5.66
C GLY A 299 -5.18 -6.36 -4.28
N TYR A 300 -5.18 -5.07 -3.99
CA TYR A 300 -5.66 -4.57 -2.68
C TYR A 300 -7.14 -4.88 -2.43
N GLU A 301 -7.96 -4.92 -3.49
CA GLU A 301 -9.36 -5.35 -3.39
C GLU A 301 -9.50 -6.83 -2.98
N PHE A 302 -8.51 -7.67 -3.32
CA PHE A 302 -8.45 -9.05 -2.84
C PHE A 302 -8.17 -9.07 -1.33
N ILE A 303 -7.23 -8.25 -0.84
CA ILE A 303 -6.94 -8.09 0.60
C ILE A 303 -8.20 -7.69 1.36
N ALA A 304 -8.91 -6.67 0.88
CA ALA A 304 -10.14 -6.18 1.49
C ALA A 304 -11.24 -7.26 1.54
N SER A 305 -11.35 -8.09 0.49
CA SER A 305 -12.37 -9.16 0.42
C SER A 305 -12.17 -10.26 1.47
N LEU A 306 -10.95 -10.48 1.97
CA LEU A 306 -10.69 -11.52 2.97
C LEU A 306 -11.31 -11.22 4.34
N ALA A 307 -11.55 -9.93 4.64
CA ALA A 307 -12.28 -9.54 5.84
C ALA A 307 -13.71 -10.11 5.85
N GLU A 308 -14.35 -10.24 4.68
CA GLU A 308 -15.69 -10.84 4.53
C GLU A 308 -15.74 -12.30 5.00
N VAL A 309 -14.60 -12.98 5.02
CA VAL A 309 -14.46 -14.38 5.47
C VAL A 309 -14.04 -14.46 6.93
N LEU A 310 -13.07 -13.63 7.34
CA LEU A 310 -12.35 -13.80 8.60
C LEU A 310 -12.90 -12.96 9.76
N VAL A 311 -13.77 -11.98 9.50
CA VAL A 311 -14.44 -11.19 10.54
C VAL A 311 -15.70 -11.92 11.02
N ASP A 312 -15.90 -11.93 12.35
CA ASP A 312 -17.16 -12.32 12.96
C ASP A 312 -18.14 -11.13 12.98
N ASP A 313 -19.08 -11.11 12.02
CA ASP A 313 -20.08 -10.05 11.90
C ASP A 313 -21.08 -10.06 13.08
N GLU A 314 -21.30 -11.20 13.73
CA GLU A 314 -22.26 -11.30 14.84
C GLU A 314 -21.73 -10.62 16.12
N GLN A 315 -20.40 -10.53 16.25
CA GLN A 315 -19.72 -10.06 17.45
C GLN A 315 -18.99 -8.72 17.26
N ILE A 316 -18.89 -8.19 16.03
CA ILE A 316 -18.15 -6.95 15.75
C ILE A 316 -18.70 -5.73 16.50
N ASP A 317 -20.01 -5.65 16.73
CA ASP A 317 -20.61 -4.55 17.50
C ASP A 317 -20.27 -4.63 19.00
N ASN A 318 -20.03 -5.83 19.53
CA ASN A 318 -19.52 -5.98 20.90
C ASN A 318 -18.06 -5.48 21.01
N LEU A 319 -17.24 -5.72 19.98
CA LEU A 319 -15.89 -5.14 19.89
C LEU A 319 -15.96 -3.60 19.80
N ARG A 320 -16.91 -3.06 19.03
CA ARG A 320 -17.16 -1.60 18.94
C ARG A 320 -17.53 -1.02 20.29
N GLN A 321 -18.48 -1.61 21.00
CA GLN A 321 -18.92 -1.15 22.32
C GLN A 321 -17.77 -1.18 23.34
N ALA A 322 -16.94 -2.22 23.31
CA ALA A 322 -15.75 -2.32 24.14
C ALA A 322 -14.75 -1.17 23.84
N TYR A 323 -14.48 -0.92 22.56
CA TYR A 323 -13.60 0.17 22.14
C TYR A 323 -14.15 1.55 22.54
N GLU A 324 -15.44 1.80 22.34
CA GLU A 324 -16.10 3.05 22.74
C GLU A 324 -16.05 3.29 24.25
N THR A 325 -16.20 2.21 25.04
CA THR A 325 -16.05 2.26 26.51
C THR A 325 -14.63 2.66 26.89
N VAL A 326 -13.60 2.10 26.24
CA VAL A 326 -12.20 2.45 26.49
C VAL A 326 -11.86 3.86 26.02
N LYS A 327 -12.39 4.28 24.85
CA LYS A 327 -12.23 5.63 24.30
C LYS A 327 -12.96 6.69 25.14
N GLY A 328 -14.05 6.30 25.82
CA GLY A 328 -14.88 7.18 26.63
C GLY A 328 -15.90 8.01 25.84
N ALA A 329 -16.10 7.68 24.56
CA ALA A 329 -17.05 8.36 23.68
C ALA A 329 -17.46 7.45 22.51
N PRO A 330 -18.69 7.58 21.98
CA PRO A 330 -19.11 6.93 20.74
C PRO A 330 -18.22 7.31 19.56
N VAL A 331 -18.03 6.38 18.62
CA VAL A 331 -17.22 6.61 17.41
C VAL A 331 -18.14 6.96 16.25
N ASP A 332 -18.08 8.21 15.78
CA ASP A 332 -18.68 8.60 14.49
C ASP A 332 -17.63 8.54 13.38
N MET A 333 -17.56 7.39 12.70
CA MET A 333 -16.63 7.18 11.59
C MET A 333 -16.80 8.17 10.43
N ARG A 334 -18.03 8.66 10.20
CA ARG A 334 -18.28 9.62 9.11
C ARG A 334 -17.74 10.98 9.48
N ALA A 335 -17.91 11.41 10.73
CA ALA A 335 -17.35 12.65 11.24
C ALA A 335 -15.81 12.59 11.27
N GLU A 336 -15.22 11.48 11.72
CA GLU A 336 -13.76 11.31 11.76
C GLU A 336 -13.14 11.30 10.36
N LEU A 337 -13.76 10.62 9.39
CA LEU A 337 -13.34 10.64 7.98
C LEU A 337 -13.40 12.06 7.41
N ARG A 338 -14.50 12.79 7.67
CA ARG A 338 -14.64 14.18 7.24
C ARG A 338 -13.55 15.05 7.84
N ALA A 339 -13.27 14.91 9.14
CA ALA A 339 -12.22 15.67 9.83
C ALA A 339 -10.83 15.38 9.27
N ALA A 340 -10.52 14.12 8.95
CA ALA A 340 -9.25 13.74 8.32
C ALA A 340 -9.11 14.33 6.90
N LYS A 341 -10.18 14.30 6.09
CA LYS A 341 -10.17 14.91 4.75
C LYS A 341 -10.01 16.43 4.81
N LEU A 342 -10.74 17.10 5.71
CA LEU A 342 -10.61 18.56 5.90
C LEU A 342 -9.19 18.94 6.32
N LEU A 343 -8.59 18.22 7.28
CA LEU A 343 -7.21 18.47 7.69
C LEU A 343 -6.24 18.41 6.50
N MET A 344 -6.37 17.39 5.64
CA MET A 344 -5.51 17.23 4.47
C MET A 344 -5.70 18.36 3.44
N VAL A 345 -6.94 18.74 3.13
CA VAL A 345 -7.22 19.85 2.20
C VAL A 345 -6.71 21.19 2.75
N ASP A 346 -6.97 21.46 4.03
CA ASP A 346 -6.74 22.79 4.62
C ASP A 346 -5.28 23.01 5.04
N ARG A 347 -4.49 21.96 5.29
CA ARG A 347 -3.08 22.06 5.73
C ARG A 347 -2.08 21.47 4.74
N ASN A 348 -2.22 20.18 4.39
CA ASN A 348 -1.18 19.45 3.65
C ASN A 348 -1.20 19.71 2.14
N PHE A 349 -2.40 19.97 1.59
CA PHE A 349 -2.65 20.26 0.18
C PHE A 349 -3.15 21.70 -0.05
N GLU A 350 -2.82 22.63 0.84
CA GLU A 350 -3.26 24.02 0.77
C GLU A 350 -2.87 24.68 -0.57
N GLY A 351 -1.64 24.41 -1.05
CA GLY A 351 -1.13 24.90 -2.33
C GLY A 351 -1.88 24.34 -3.54
N GLU A 352 -2.09 23.02 -3.58
CA GLU A 352 -2.83 22.35 -4.65
C GLU A 352 -4.31 22.80 -4.69
N PHE A 353 -4.94 22.94 -3.53
CA PHE A 353 -6.29 23.49 -3.39
C PHE A 353 -6.36 24.94 -3.89
N THR A 354 -5.43 25.79 -3.47
CA THR A 354 -5.38 27.20 -3.86
C THR A 354 -5.21 27.35 -5.37
N ARG A 355 -4.41 26.48 -6.00
CA ARG A 355 -4.25 26.43 -7.46
C ARG A 355 -5.56 26.10 -8.17
N LEU A 356 -6.32 25.12 -7.68
CA LEU A 356 -7.63 24.78 -8.25
C LEU A 356 -8.62 25.93 -8.12
N LEU A 357 -8.64 26.59 -6.95
CA LEU A 357 -9.50 27.77 -6.74
C LEU A 357 -9.14 28.90 -7.71
N ALA A 358 -7.84 29.19 -7.89
CA ALA A 358 -7.38 30.22 -8.82
C ALA A 358 -7.78 29.90 -10.27
N LEU A 359 -7.64 28.64 -10.72
CA LEU A 359 -8.10 28.20 -12.04
C LEU A 359 -9.60 28.41 -12.21
N ALA A 360 -10.41 27.99 -11.24
CA ALA A 360 -11.86 28.15 -11.29
C ALA A 360 -12.28 29.63 -11.36
N LEU A 361 -11.64 30.51 -10.58
CA LEU A 361 -11.94 31.95 -10.60
C LEU A 361 -11.49 32.63 -11.88
N SER A 362 -10.35 32.22 -12.46
CA SER A 362 -9.90 32.71 -13.76
C SER A 362 -10.92 32.39 -14.86
N ILE A 363 -11.41 31.15 -14.90
CA ILE A 363 -12.43 30.72 -15.87
C ILE A 363 -13.75 31.45 -15.62
N ALA A 364 -14.17 31.64 -14.36
CA ALA A 364 -15.38 32.39 -14.04
C ALA A 364 -15.31 33.85 -14.54
N SER A 365 -14.15 34.49 -14.38
CA SER A 365 -13.88 35.85 -14.86
C SER A 365 -13.95 35.94 -16.39
N GLU A 366 -13.33 34.99 -17.10
CA GLU A 366 -13.38 34.91 -18.57
C GLU A 366 -14.82 34.74 -19.09
N LEU A 367 -15.59 33.87 -18.43
CA LEU A 367 -16.99 33.59 -18.77
C LEU A 367 -17.97 34.64 -18.26
N GLN A 368 -17.50 35.69 -17.58
CA GLN A 368 -18.32 36.74 -16.95
C GLN A 368 -19.38 36.19 -15.98
N ILE A 369 -19.08 35.07 -15.30
CA ILE A 369 -19.94 34.47 -14.29
C ILE A 369 -19.59 35.13 -12.95
N ALA A 370 -20.53 35.88 -12.39
CA ALA A 370 -20.37 36.49 -11.07
C ALA A 370 -20.25 35.39 -10.00
N GLN A 371 -19.06 35.26 -9.41
CA GLN A 371 -18.75 34.30 -8.35
C GLN A 371 -17.90 35.00 -7.29
N GLU A 372 -18.30 34.90 -6.03
CA GLU A 372 -17.46 35.32 -4.91
C GLU A 372 -16.44 34.22 -4.58
N GLU A 373 -15.19 34.59 -4.30
CA GLU A 373 -14.13 33.63 -3.98
C GLU A 373 -14.52 32.71 -2.81
N SER A 374 -15.11 33.26 -1.75
CA SER A 374 -15.57 32.51 -0.56
C SER A 374 -16.56 31.40 -0.92
N VAL A 375 -17.45 31.66 -1.88
CA VAL A 375 -18.48 30.74 -2.35
C VAL A 375 -17.87 29.60 -3.16
N VAL A 376 -16.99 29.91 -4.12
CA VAL A 376 -16.29 28.89 -4.92
C VAL A 376 -15.37 28.05 -4.04
N ARG A 377 -14.66 28.67 -3.10
CA ARG A 377 -13.80 28.01 -2.12
C ARG A 377 -14.58 26.98 -1.30
N GLN A 378 -15.73 27.36 -0.75
CA GLN A 378 -16.58 26.43 0.01
C GLN A 378 -17.07 25.28 -0.87
N ALA A 379 -17.58 25.58 -2.07
CA ALA A 379 -18.08 24.56 -3.00
C ALA A 379 -17.00 23.57 -3.42
N LEU A 380 -15.79 24.06 -3.74
CA LEU A 380 -14.64 23.23 -4.12
C LEU A 380 -14.21 22.30 -2.97
N ARG A 381 -14.13 22.83 -1.74
CA ARG A 381 -13.75 22.03 -0.56
C ARG A 381 -14.76 20.93 -0.30
N GLU A 382 -16.06 21.24 -0.27
CA GLU A 382 -17.10 20.25 -0.01
C GLU A 382 -17.17 19.21 -1.14
N LEU A 383 -16.93 19.62 -2.39
CA LEU A 383 -16.85 18.70 -3.51
C LEU A 383 -15.67 17.73 -3.35
N LEU A 384 -14.45 18.23 -3.10
CA LEU A 384 -13.25 17.40 -2.93
C LEU A 384 -13.41 16.33 -1.83
N ILE A 385 -13.92 16.72 -0.66
CA ILE A 385 -14.02 15.78 0.47
C ILE A 385 -15.16 14.77 0.30
N ALA A 386 -16.15 15.05 -0.55
CA ALA A 386 -17.30 14.19 -0.80
C ALA A 386 -17.01 13.01 -1.76
N PHE A 387 -15.88 13.01 -2.47
CA PHE A 387 -15.51 11.91 -3.38
C PHE A 387 -15.35 10.59 -2.60
N PRO A 388 -16.08 9.52 -3.00
CA PRO A 388 -15.99 8.20 -2.36
C PRO A 388 -14.93 7.29 -3.00
N VAL A 389 -14.38 7.68 -4.15
CA VAL A 389 -13.31 6.98 -4.88
C VAL A 389 -12.04 7.83 -4.88
N TYR A 390 -10.91 7.24 -5.27
CA TYR A 390 -9.63 7.96 -5.37
C TYR A 390 -9.69 9.06 -6.41
N ARG A 391 -10.25 8.79 -7.60
CA ARG A 391 -10.41 9.81 -8.64
C ARG A 391 -11.42 9.41 -9.71
N THR A 392 -11.77 10.37 -10.54
CA THR A 392 -12.39 10.16 -11.85
C THR A 392 -11.33 10.13 -12.96
N TYR A 393 -11.73 9.68 -14.15
CA TYR A 393 -10.89 9.40 -15.31
C TYR A 393 -11.31 10.21 -16.55
N GLY A 394 -11.60 11.49 -16.35
CA GLY A 394 -11.85 12.44 -17.44
C GLY A 394 -10.56 12.83 -18.17
N THR A 395 -10.70 13.09 -19.46
CA THR A 395 -9.62 13.50 -20.38
C THR A 395 -9.92 14.89 -20.95
N ALA A 396 -9.18 15.30 -21.99
CA ALA A 396 -9.50 16.49 -22.77
C ALA A 396 -10.89 16.43 -23.45
N GLU A 397 -11.42 15.22 -23.66
CA GLU A 397 -12.73 15.01 -24.28
C GLU A 397 -13.90 15.13 -23.28
N GLY A 398 -13.64 15.21 -21.97
CA GLY A 398 -14.66 15.23 -20.94
C GLY A 398 -14.56 14.08 -19.94
N LEU A 399 -15.56 13.95 -19.08
CA LEU A 399 -15.71 12.78 -18.19
C LEU A 399 -16.41 11.63 -18.92
N PRO A 400 -16.01 10.37 -18.66
CA PRO A 400 -16.77 9.22 -19.16
C PRO A 400 -18.17 9.16 -18.49
N PRO A 401 -19.17 8.50 -19.13
CA PRO A 401 -20.53 8.47 -18.61
C PRO A 401 -20.68 7.95 -17.17
N THR A 402 -19.87 6.96 -16.79
CA THR A 402 -19.82 6.40 -15.42
C THR A 402 -19.42 7.46 -14.40
N ASP A 403 -18.48 8.33 -14.75
CA ASP A 403 -17.96 9.37 -13.86
C ASP A 403 -18.86 10.59 -13.83
N ILE A 404 -19.58 10.88 -14.92
CA ILE A 404 -20.67 11.88 -14.90
C ILE A 404 -21.75 11.45 -13.91
N TYR A 405 -22.16 10.17 -13.94
CA TYR A 405 -23.13 9.65 -12.98
C TYR A 405 -22.62 9.70 -11.53
N LEU A 406 -21.35 9.34 -11.31
CA LEU A 406 -20.70 9.48 -9.99
C LEU A 406 -20.71 10.95 -9.53
N LEU A 407 -20.27 11.88 -10.38
CA LEU A 407 -20.23 13.30 -10.07
C LEU A 407 -21.62 13.84 -9.71
N HIS A 408 -22.66 13.46 -10.46
CA HIS A 408 -24.04 13.84 -10.15
C HIS A 408 -24.45 13.34 -8.75
N ARG A 409 -24.17 12.07 -8.41
CA ARG A 409 -24.46 11.54 -7.07
C ARG A 409 -23.70 12.28 -5.96
N ILE A 410 -22.45 12.65 -6.20
CA ILE A 410 -21.64 13.41 -5.25
C ILE A 410 -22.26 14.80 -5.04
N VAL A 411 -22.60 15.51 -6.13
CA VAL A 411 -23.23 16.83 -6.08
C VAL A 411 -24.56 16.79 -5.34
N GLU A 412 -25.42 15.81 -5.62
CA GLU A 412 -26.69 15.63 -4.89
C GLU A 412 -26.46 15.37 -3.40
N ARG A 413 -25.46 14.57 -3.03
CA ARG A 413 -25.10 14.37 -1.62
C ARG A 413 -24.63 15.67 -0.97
N VAL A 414 -23.80 16.46 -1.64
CA VAL A 414 -23.29 17.74 -1.12
C VAL A 414 -24.42 18.76 -0.90
N LYS A 415 -25.45 18.76 -1.75
CA LYS A 415 -26.65 19.61 -1.56
C LYS A 415 -27.47 19.25 -0.31
N THR A 416 -27.34 18.03 0.22
CA THR A 416 -28.05 17.56 1.42
C THR A 416 -27.31 17.80 2.74
N LEU A 417 -26.14 18.44 2.70
CA LEU A 417 -25.41 18.80 3.91
C LEU A 417 -26.20 19.80 4.76
N GLU A 418 -25.91 19.86 6.06
CA GLU A 418 -26.53 20.82 6.98
C GLU A 418 -26.26 22.27 6.54
N ASN A 419 -25.05 22.54 6.03
CA ASN A 419 -24.63 23.82 5.47
C ASN A 419 -24.14 23.61 4.02
N PRO A 420 -25.06 23.47 3.04
CA PRO A 420 -24.68 23.18 1.67
C PRO A 420 -24.05 24.41 1.00
N PRO A 421 -23.07 24.24 0.09
CA PRO A 421 -22.57 25.33 -0.74
C PRO A 421 -23.66 25.91 -1.65
N GLN A 422 -23.45 27.12 -2.17
CA GLN A 422 -24.40 27.73 -3.11
C GLN A 422 -24.55 26.87 -4.38
N PRO A 423 -25.80 26.58 -4.83
CA PRO A 423 -26.05 25.71 -5.99
C PRO A 423 -25.37 26.17 -7.28
N GLU A 424 -25.23 27.47 -7.49
CA GLU A 424 -24.63 28.09 -8.67
C GLU A 424 -23.14 27.74 -8.76
N ALA A 425 -22.42 27.79 -7.64
CA ALA A 425 -21.00 27.43 -7.59
C ALA A 425 -20.76 25.93 -7.79
N LEU A 426 -21.61 25.07 -7.21
CA LEU A 426 -21.55 23.63 -7.46
C LEU A 426 -21.82 23.30 -8.92
N THR A 427 -22.81 23.95 -9.53
CA THR A 427 -23.13 23.79 -10.95
C THR A 427 -21.97 24.24 -11.83
N PHE A 428 -21.36 25.38 -11.50
CA PHE A 428 -20.17 25.88 -12.20
C PHE A 428 -19.00 24.90 -12.14
N LEU A 429 -18.61 24.43 -10.96
CA LEU A 429 -17.52 23.45 -10.80
C LEU A 429 -17.83 22.12 -11.52
N SER A 430 -19.10 21.67 -11.50
CA SER A 430 -19.53 20.47 -12.23
C SER A 430 -19.37 20.64 -13.74
N ARG A 431 -19.65 21.84 -14.28
CA ARG A 431 -19.44 22.16 -15.71
C ARG A 431 -17.96 22.15 -16.07
N LEU A 432 -17.07 22.67 -15.20
CA LEU A 432 -15.62 22.56 -15.42
C LEU A 432 -15.17 21.09 -15.47
N LEU A 433 -15.64 20.27 -14.52
CA LEU A 433 -15.31 18.86 -14.44
C LEU A 433 -15.87 18.03 -15.59
N THR A 434 -17.03 18.39 -16.15
CA THR A 434 -17.64 17.69 -17.30
C THR A 434 -17.18 18.23 -18.64
N GLY A 435 -16.61 19.43 -18.68
CA GLY A 435 -16.20 20.10 -19.92
C GLY A 435 -17.35 20.82 -20.62
N ASP A 436 -18.47 21.03 -19.93
CA ASP A 436 -19.63 21.77 -20.44
C ASP A 436 -19.39 23.29 -20.35
N VAL A 437 -18.37 23.74 -21.07
CA VAL A 437 -17.94 25.14 -21.18
C VAL A 437 -17.78 25.53 -22.65
N PRO A 438 -17.83 26.83 -22.99
CA PRO A 438 -17.49 27.28 -24.33
C PRO A 438 -16.10 26.82 -24.76
N THR A 439 -15.90 26.62 -26.07
CA THR A 439 -14.62 26.17 -26.65
C THR A 439 -13.44 27.07 -26.26
N SER A 440 -13.68 28.37 -26.01
CA SER A 440 -12.64 29.31 -25.60
C SER A 440 -11.99 28.99 -24.25
N SER A 441 -12.71 28.31 -23.34
CA SER A 441 -12.25 28.01 -21.98
C SER A 441 -12.05 26.51 -21.74
N LEU A 442 -12.11 25.70 -22.81
CA LEU A 442 -12.05 24.24 -22.73
C LEU A 442 -10.66 23.75 -22.29
N GLU A 443 -9.60 24.45 -22.66
CA GLU A 443 -8.22 24.12 -22.28
C GLU A 443 -8.03 24.31 -20.77
N GLU A 444 -8.43 25.46 -20.23
CA GLU A 444 -8.37 25.78 -18.80
C GLU A 444 -9.30 24.88 -17.98
N ALA A 445 -10.51 24.58 -18.47
CA ALA A 445 -11.40 23.62 -17.83
C ALA A 445 -10.81 22.21 -17.81
N THR A 446 -10.12 21.81 -18.88
CA THR A 446 -9.37 20.54 -18.92
C THR A 446 -8.22 20.54 -17.92
N GLN A 447 -7.49 21.65 -17.80
CA GLN A 447 -6.44 21.79 -16.80
C GLN A 447 -7.04 21.68 -15.39
N PHE A 448 -8.15 22.38 -15.09
CA PHE A 448 -8.85 22.26 -13.82
C PHE A 448 -9.23 20.80 -13.52
N ARG A 449 -9.84 20.11 -14.48
CA ARG A 449 -10.23 18.69 -14.35
C ARG A 449 -9.04 17.79 -14.05
N VAL A 450 -7.95 17.91 -14.82
CA VAL A 450 -6.72 17.12 -14.61
C VAL A 450 -6.17 17.36 -13.21
N ARG A 451 -6.05 18.62 -12.78
CA ARG A 451 -5.53 18.96 -11.45
C ARG A 451 -6.44 18.46 -10.33
N PHE A 452 -7.74 18.53 -10.53
CA PHE A 452 -8.71 18.02 -9.57
C PHE A 452 -8.54 16.51 -9.39
N GLN A 453 -8.47 15.77 -10.49
CA GLN A 453 -8.27 14.32 -10.50
C GLN A 453 -6.90 13.89 -9.94
N GLN A 454 -5.85 14.70 -10.16
CA GLN A 454 -4.52 14.48 -9.58
C GLN A 454 -4.45 14.81 -8.08
N LEU A 455 -5.43 15.55 -7.53
CA LEU A 455 -5.49 15.88 -6.10
C LEU A 455 -6.39 14.91 -5.32
N THR A 456 -7.52 14.46 -5.88
CA THR A 456 -8.45 13.60 -5.14
C THR A 456 -7.83 12.27 -4.70
N GLY A 457 -6.92 11.70 -5.50
CA GLY A 457 -6.22 10.45 -5.19
C GLY A 457 -5.32 10.59 -3.95
N PRO A 458 -4.33 11.52 -3.99
CA PRO A 458 -3.54 11.90 -2.81
C PRO A 458 -4.37 12.26 -1.59
N LEU A 459 -5.45 13.02 -1.78
CA LEU A 459 -6.34 13.41 -0.70
C LEU A 459 -6.97 12.17 -0.04
N MET A 460 -7.45 11.20 -0.82
CA MET A 460 -7.99 9.95 -0.28
C MET A 460 -6.93 9.16 0.48
N ALA A 461 -5.78 8.90 -0.14
CA ALA A 461 -4.69 8.13 0.46
C ALA A 461 -4.23 8.76 1.80
N LYS A 462 -3.95 10.06 1.81
CA LYS A 462 -3.43 10.75 3.01
C LYS A 462 -4.46 10.95 4.11
N SER A 463 -5.74 11.10 3.77
CA SER A 463 -6.80 11.24 4.77
C SER A 463 -7.26 9.91 5.35
N VAL A 464 -7.35 8.85 4.54
CA VAL A 464 -7.84 7.54 4.97
C VAL A 464 -6.68 6.69 5.49
N GLU A 465 -5.73 6.37 4.62
CA GLU A 465 -4.70 5.37 4.89
C GLU A 465 -3.64 5.87 5.88
N ASP A 466 -3.23 7.13 5.74
CA ASP A 466 -2.15 7.74 6.53
C ASP A 466 -2.68 8.68 7.62
N THR A 467 -3.98 8.69 7.90
CA THR A 467 -4.54 9.49 9.00
C THR A 467 -5.66 8.75 9.73
N LEU A 468 -6.79 8.50 9.07
CA LEU A 468 -7.95 7.88 9.72
C LEU A 468 -7.64 6.48 10.28
N PHE A 469 -6.91 5.65 9.52
CA PHE A 469 -6.48 4.31 9.93
C PHE A 469 -5.50 4.29 11.13
N PHE A 470 -4.94 5.44 11.50
CA PHE A 470 -4.13 5.61 12.71
C PHE A 470 -4.89 6.30 13.86
N ARG A 471 -6.10 6.81 13.60
CA ARG A 471 -7.01 7.40 14.61
C ARG A 471 -8.04 6.41 15.12
N GLN A 472 -8.57 5.61 14.21
CA GLN A 472 -9.55 4.58 14.52
C GLN A 472 -8.80 3.31 14.92
N ASN A 473 -8.88 2.90 16.18
CA ASN A 473 -8.09 1.76 16.67
C ASN A 473 -8.93 0.54 17.07
N MET A 474 -10.24 0.49 16.80
CA MET A 474 -11.12 -0.61 17.21
C MET A 474 -10.61 -1.97 16.71
N GLY A 475 -10.30 -2.06 15.42
CA GLY A 475 -9.79 -3.27 14.78
C GLY A 475 -8.72 -2.94 13.75
N LEU A 476 -7.45 -2.92 14.16
CA LEU A 476 -6.31 -2.60 13.29
C LEU A 476 -6.19 -3.51 12.05
N ALA A 477 -6.80 -4.71 12.04
CA ALA A 477 -6.88 -5.58 10.87
C ALA A 477 -7.75 -5.01 9.74
N LEU A 478 -8.75 -4.20 10.09
CA LEU A 478 -9.68 -3.55 9.14
C LEU A 478 -9.11 -2.27 8.55
N ASN A 479 -8.00 -1.78 9.11
CA ASN A 479 -7.32 -0.56 8.70
C ASN A 479 -6.17 -0.91 7.77
N GLU A 480 -6.50 -1.27 6.54
CA GLU A 480 -5.53 -1.71 5.53
C GLU A 480 -5.76 -1.00 4.20
N VAL A 481 -4.70 -0.84 3.40
CA VAL A 481 -4.77 -0.24 2.07
C VAL A 481 -5.83 -0.98 1.22
N GLY A 482 -6.77 -0.23 0.65
CA GLY A 482 -7.93 -0.77 -0.08
C GLY A 482 -9.14 -1.17 0.77
N ALA A 483 -9.05 -1.11 2.11
CA ALA A 483 -10.19 -1.33 2.99
C ALA A 483 -11.13 -0.11 3.05
N GLU A 484 -12.40 -0.37 3.31
CA GLU A 484 -13.40 0.68 3.51
C GLU A 484 -13.33 1.25 4.93
N PRO A 485 -13.23 2.58 5.11
CA PRO A 485 -13.13 3.19 6.43
C PRO A 485 -14.44 3.12 7.22
N VAL A 486 -15.58 2.95 6.55
CA VAL A 486 -16.89 2.83 7.20
C VAL A 486 -17.30 1.37 7.18
N THR A 487 -17.41 0.76 8.37
CA THR A 487 -17.79 -0.64 8.54
C THR A 487 -19.12 -0.97 7.88
N HIS A 488 -19.21 -2.18 7.33
CA HIS A 488 -20.42 -2.77 6.75
C HIS A 488 -20.61 -4.18 7.30
N HIS A 489 -21.74 -4.82 6.98
CA HIS A 489 -21.96 -6.24 7.26
C HIS A 489 -21.02 -7.13 6.45
N PHE A 490 -20.27 -7.99 7.15
CA PHE A 490 -19.35 -8.98 6.59
C PHE A 490 -20.06 -10.30 6.33
N SER A 491 -19.85 -10.91 5.15
CA SER A 491 -20.50 -12.19 4.81
C SER A 491 -19.74 -13.02 3.78
N ILE A 492 -19.82 -14.35 3.91
CA ILE A 492 -19.25 -15.29 2.94
C ILE A 492 -19.88 -15.10 1.55
N GLU A 493 -21.17 -14.79 1.49
CA GLU A 493 -21.89 -14.52 0.23
C GLU A 493 -21.26 -13.34 -0.53
N ARG A 494 -20.86 -12.30 0.20
CA ARG A 494 -20.17 -11.15 -0.39
C ARG A 494 -18.78 -11.51 -0.87
N PHE A 495 -18.01 -12.28 -0.10
CA PHE A 495 -16.73 -12.81 -0.59
C PHE A 495 -16.89 -13.58 -1.92
N HIS A 496 -17.85 -14.50 -1.98
CA HIS A 496 -18.13 -15.26 -3.19
C HIS A 496 -18.59 -14.37 -4.37
N HIS A 497 -19.33 -13.30 -4.10
CA HIS A 497 -19.70 -12.32 -5.11
C HIS A 497 -18.47 -11.60 -5.66
N GLU A 498 -17.56 -11.13 -4.80
CA GLU A 498 -16.32 -10.47 -5.22
C GLU A 498 -15.42 -11.43 -6.03
N MET A 499 -15.35 -12.72 -5.67
CA MET A 499 -14.58 -13.71 -6.45
C MET A 499 -15.17 -13.95 -7.84
N LYS A 500 -16.50 -13.96 -7.98
CA LYS A 500 -17.16 -14.03 -9.29
C LYS A 500 -16.92 -12.78 -10.13
N THR A 501 -17.02 -11.60 -9.51
CA THR A 501 -16.72 -10.32 -10.17
C THR A 501 -15.27 -10.29 -10.65
N ARG A 502 -14.34 -10.71 -9.79
CA ARG A 502 -12.91 -10.84 -10.12
C ARG A 502 -12.68 -11.78 -11.28
N GLN A 503 -13.26 -12.98 -11.28
CA GLN A 503 -13.17 -13.90 -12.41
C GLN A 503 -13.66 -13.25 -13.72
N ALA A 504 -14.77 -12.52 -13.68
CA ALA A 504 -15.38 -11.94 -14.87
C ALA A 504 -14.62 -10.70 -15.41
N ARG A 505 -14.05 -9.89 -14.53
CA ARG A 505 -13.49 -8.56 -14.88
C ARG A 505 -11.98 -8.49 -14.81
N GLN A 506 -11.37 -9.26 -13.91
CA GLN A 506 -9.95 -9.17 -13.58
C GLN A 506 -9.35 -10.57 -13.32
N PRO A 507 -9.52 -11.57 -14.24
CA PRO A 507 -9.05 -12.94 -14.03
C PRO A 507 -7.53 -13.06 -13.95
N ASP A 508 -6.82 -12.06 -14.51
CA ASP A 508 -5.36 -12.01 -14.59
C ASP A 508 -4.76 -10.94 -13.64
N ALA A 509 -5.55 -10.34 -12.73
CA ALA A 509 -5.04 -9.42 -11.72
C ALA A 509 -4.26 -10.17 -10.62
N LEU A 510 -3.35 -9.46 -9.93
CA LEU A 510 -2.63 -10.03 -8.79
C LEU A 510 -3.57 -10.20 -7.59
N SER A 511 -3.51 -11.35 -6.93
CA SER A 511 -4.19 -11.68 -5.68
C SER A 511 -3.13 -11.69 -4.58
N GLY A 512 -2.81 -10.52 -4.04
CA GLY A 512 -1.86 -10.36 -2.95
C GLY A 512 -2.54 -10.43 -1.58
N THR A 513 -1.77 -10.79 -0.56
CA THR A 513 -2.17 -10.70 0.86
C THR A 513 -1.20 -9.88 1.69
N SER A 514 -0.04 -9.52 1.17
CA SER A 514 0.91 -8.61 1.82
C SER A 514 1.65 -7.86 0.72
N THR A 515 2.03 -6.61 0.96
CA THR A 515 2.85 -5.83 0.04
C THR A 515 3.88 -5.01 0.82
N HIS A 516 4.73 -4.27 0.10
CA HIS A 516 5.64 -3.32 0.72
C HIS A 516 4.93 -2.07 1.28
N ASP A 517 3.63 -1.89 0.99
CA ASP A 517 2.83 -0.73 1.45
C ASP A 517 1.66 -1.11 2.36
N THR A 518 1.34 -2.41 2.49
CA THR A 518 0.35 -2.85 3.48
C THR A 518 0.78 -2.39 4.88
N LYS A 519 -0.18 -1.86 5.63
CA LYS A 519 0.00 -1.32 6.97
C LYS A 519 0.40 -2.42 7.96
N ARG A 520 0.12 -3.69 7.68
CA ARG A 520 0.55 -4.85 8.49
C ARG A 520 0.86 -6.06 7.60
N GLY A 521 1.63 -7.01 8.12
CA GLY A 521 1.83 -8.32 7.50
C GLY A 521 0.55 -9.15 7.50
N GLU A 522 0.46 -10.12 6.58
CA GLU A 522 -0.77 -10.88 6.35
C GLU A 522 -1.18 -11.76 7.53
N ASP A 523 -0.23 -12.31 8.26
CA ASP A 523 -0.48 -13.14 9.44
C ASP A 523 -0.74 -12.31 10.70
N ALA A 524 -0.19 -11.10 10.75
CA ALA A 524 -0.57 -10.13 11.78
C ALA A 524 -2.06 -9.76 11.65
N ARG A 525 -2.55 -9.52 10.42
CA ARG A 525 -3.99 -9.27 10.20
C ARG A 525 -4.84 -10.50 10.45
N ALA A 526 -4.43 -11.68 9.97
CA ALA A 526 -5.13 -12.94 10.20
C ALA A 526 -5.36 -13.23 11.69
N ARG A 527 -4.34 -12.97 12.52
CA ARG A 527 -4.45 -13.01 13.97
C ARG A 527 -5.39 -11.96 14.51
N LEU A 528 -5.28 -10.71 14.06
CA LEU A 528 -6.09 -9.62 14.60
C LEU A 528 -7.59 -9.73 14.28
N TYR A 529 -7.98 -10.45 13.22
CA TYR A 529 -9.39 -10.76 12.98
C TYR A 529 -10.03 -11.57 14.11
N THR A 530 -9.26 -12.40 14.82
CA THR A 530 -9.76 -13.22 15.95
C THR A 530 -10.26 -12.39 17.13
N LEU A 531 -9.90 -11.10 17.22
CA LEU A 531 -10.46 -10.19 18.21
C LEU A 531 -11.96 -9.96 18.02
N THR A 532 -12.46 -10.13 16.80
CA THR A 532 -13.89 -10.05 16.51
C THR A 532 -14.64 -11.26 17.03
N GLU A 533 -14.00 -12.43 17.16
CA GLU A 533 -14.62 -13.67 17.68
C GLU A 533 -14.69 -13.70 19.22
N ALA A 534 -13.79 -12.97 19.90
CA ALA A 534 -13.69 -12.96 21.36
C ALA A 534 -13.53 -11.55 21.95
N PRO A 535 -14.46 -10.61 21.68
CA PRO A 535 -14.34 -9.21 22.10
C PRO A 535 -14.32 -9.03 23.63
N GLU A 536 -15.07 -9.86 24.37
CA GLU A 536 -15.11 -9.81 25.84
C GLU A 536 -13.77 -10.24 26.44
N GLN A 537 -13.23 -11.38 26.00
CA GLN A 537 -11.92 -11.87 26.43
C GLN A 537 -10.81 -10.88 26.11
N TRP A 538 -10.84 -10.26 24.92
CA TRP A 538 -9.91 -9.20 24.55
C TRP A 538 -10.00 -8.00 25.50
N SER A 539 -11.22 -7.55 25.80
CA SER A 539 -11.47 -6.39 26.67
C SER A 539 -10.98 -6.62 28.10
N GLU A 540 -11.19 -7.82 28.64
CA GLU A 540 -10.67 -8.21 29.94
C GLU A 540 -9.14 -8.21 29.98
N CYS A 541 -8.49 -8.78 28.95
CA CYS A 541 -7.04 -8.78 28.83
C CYS A 541 -6.49 -7.34 28.84
N LEU A 542 -7.06 -6.48 28.02
CA LEU A 542 -6.65 -5.09 27.90
C LEU A 542 -6.83 -4.33 29.22
N ALA A 543 -7.95 -4.52 29.93
CA ALA A 543 -8.16 -3.92 31.24
C ALA A 543 -7.10 -4.37 32.26
N ARG A 544 -6.77 -5.66 32.29
CA ARG A 544 -5.71 -6.21 33.16
C ARG A 544 -4.34 -5.63 32.81
N TRP A 545 -3.97 -5.59 31.54
CA TRP A 545 -2.65 -5.08 31.12
C TRP A 545 -2.47 -3.59 31.39
N ARG A 546 -3.53 -2.79 31.20
CA ARG A 546 -3.52 -1.37 31.59
C ARG A 546 -3.30 -1.22 33.09
N GLN A 547 -3.95 -2.04 33.90
CA GLN A 547 -3.78 -2.03 35.35
C GLN A 547 -2.35 -2.39 35.76
N MET A 548 -1.74 -3.40 35.12
CA MET A 548 -0.35 -3.82 35.39
C MET A 548 0.66 -2.70 35.06
N ASN A 549 0.42 -1.97 33.97
CA ASN A 549 1.34 -0.95 33.45
C ASN A 549 0.98 0.49 33.86
N GLN A 550 0.01 0.69 34.77
CA GLN A 550 -0.52 2.01 35.13
C GLN A 550 0.54 2.97 35.67
N THR A 551 1.58 2.46 36.33
CA THR A 551 2.67 3.24 36.94
C THR A 551 3.59 3.90 35.91
N HIS A 552 3.54 3.45 34.65
CA HIS A 552 4.32 4.00 33.54
C HIS A 552 3.54 5.04 32.73
N VAL A 553 2.27 5.30 33.06
CA VAL A 553 1.50 6.39 32.46
C VAL A 553 1.99 7.74 33.02
N LYS A 554 2.36 8.66 32.12
CA LYS A 554 2.80 10.02 32.48
C LYS A 554 1.65 11.01 32.36
N PHE A 555 1.64 12.02 33.22
CA PHE A 555 0.76 13.19 33.10
C PHE A 555 1.51 14.33 32.41
N LEU A 556 1.02 14.73 31.24
CA LEU A 556 1.51 15.88 30.47
C LEU A 556 0.46 17.00 30.51
N ASN A 557 0.82 18.19 30.03
CA ASN A 557 -0.06 19.36 30.05
C ASN A 557 -1.37 19.16 29.27
N ASP A 558 -1.38 18.28 28.27
CA ASP A 558 -2.51 17.97 27.38
C ASP A 558 -3.18 16.60 27.69
N GLY A 559 -2.90 16.05 28.86
CA GLY A 559 -3.48 14.81 29.39
C GLY A 559 -2.47 13.68 29.58
N THR A 560 -2.98 12.48 29.88
CA THR A 560 -2.10 11.32 30.10
C THR A 560 -1.43 10.85 28.82
N ALA A 561 -0.25 10.25 28.96
CA ALA A 561 0.48 9.57 27.89
C ALA A 561 0.97 8.21 28.43
N PRO A 562 0.45 7.08 27.93
CA PRO A 562 -0.65 6.96 26.94
C PRO A 562 -2.03 7.40 27.44
N LYS A 563 -2.91 7.80 26.52
CA LYS A 563 -4.38 7.80 26.73
C LYS A 563 -4.94 6.39 26.58
N SER A 564 -6.19 6.18 27.01
CA SER A 564 -6.86 4.88 26.89
C SER A 564 -6.88 4.35 25.45
N ALA A 565 -7.19 5.20 24.46
CA ALA A 565 -7.18 4.83 23.04
C ALA A 565 -5.78 4.49 22.53
N ASP A 566 -4.74 5.16 23.04
CA ASP A 566 -3.35 4.86 22.72
C ASP A 566 -2.97 3.46 23.23
N THR A 567 -3.35 3.12 24.48
CA THR A 567 -3.09 1.76 25.01
C THR A 567 -3.81 0.68 24.21
N TRP A 568 -5.03 0.94 23.73
CA TRP A 568 -5.75 0.00 22.87
C TRP A 568 -4.98 -0.29 21.58
N MET A 569 -4.52 0.76 20.89
CA MET A 569 -3.68 0.62 19.70
C MET A 569 -2.39 -0.15 19.98
N LEU A 570 -1.67 0.20 21.07
CA LEU A 570 -0.40 -0.43 21.41
C LEU A 570 -0.56 -1.93 21.67
N TYR A 571 -1.52 -2.32 22.51
CA TYR A 571 -1.74 -3.74 22.81
C TYR A 571 -2.20 -4.51 21.58
N GLN A 572 -3.11 -3.94 20.77
CA GLN A 572 -3.57 -4.59 19.55
C GLN A 572 -2.40 -4.77 18.55
N ALA A 573 -1.59 -3.73 18.32
CA ALA A 573 -0.43 -3.82 17.44
C ALA A 573 0.58 -4.87 17.94
N LEU A 574 0.90 -4.88 19.24
CA LEU A 574 1.82 -5.86 19.84
C LEU A 574 1.27 -7.29 19.73
N THR A 575 -0.03 -7.49 19.98
CA THR A 575 -0.74 -8.77 19.78
C THR A 575 -0.60 -9.27 18.35
N GLY A 576 -0.77 -8.38 17.36
CA GLY A 576 -0.64 -8.73 15.94
C GLY A 576 0.75 -9.24 15.58
N VAL A 577 1.81 -8.65 16.14
CA VAL A 577 3.19 -8.90 15.68
C VAL A 577 4.05 -9.74 16.61
N TRP A 578 3.51 -10.19 17.74
CA TRP A 578 4.20 -11.12 18.64
C TRP A 578 4.61 -12.39 17.89
N PRO A 579 5.91 -12.73 17.80
CA PRO A 579 6.32 -13.96 17.12
C PRO A 579 5.73 -15.19 17.84
N PRO A 580 5.13 -16.16 17.13
CA PRO A 580 4.44 -17.29 17.78
C PRO A 580 5.33 -18.10 18.73
N MET A 581 6.64 -18.18 18.43
CA MET A 581 7.63 -18.93 19.21
C MET A 581 8.28 -18.09 20.32
N LEU A 582 8.03 -16.79 20.40
CA LEU A 582 8.70 -15.90 21.37
C LEU A 582 8.19 -16.15 22.79
N GLN A 583 9.11 -16.55 23.66
CA GLN A 583 8.86 -16.78 25.09
C GLN A 583 9.17 -15.52 25.92
N PRO A 584 8.48 -15.29 27.05
CA PRO A 584 8.74 -14.16 27.96
C PRO A 584 10.17 -14.08 28.53
N GLN A 585 10.92 -15.18 28.49
CA GLN A 585 12.30 -15.26 28.99
C GLN A 585 13.35 -15.06 27.88
N ASP A 586 12.93 -14.99 26.61
CA ASP A 586 13.85 -14.76 25.49
C ASP A 586 14.16 -13.26 25.36
N GLU A 587 15.15 -12.81 26.14
CA GLU A 587 15.60 -11.41 26.13
C GLU A 587 16.06 -10.94 24.75
N THR A 588 16.66 -11.83 23.94
CA THR A 588 17.16 -11.48 22.61
C THR A 588 15.99 -11.23 21.66
N GLY A 589 15.01 -12.14 21.63
CA GLY A 589 13.80 -12.01 20.84
C GLY A 589 12.94 -10.82 21.27
N LEU A 590 12.80 -10.58 22.58
CA LEU A 590 12.10 -9.40 23.11
C LEU A 590 12.77 -8.10 22.70
N ASN A 591 14.10 -8.03 22.76
CA ASN A 591 14.84 -6.84 22.33
C ASN A 591 14.71 -6.58 20.82
N ALA A 592 14.74 -7.63 20.00
CA ALA A 592 14.50 -7.51 18.55
C ALA A 592 13.08 -7.02 18.25
N LEU A 593 12.07 -7.52 18.96
CA LEU A 593 10.69 -7.05 18.85
C LEU A 593 10.55 -5.60 19.30
N LYS A 594 11.23 -5.21 20.38
CA LYS A 594 11.22 -3.86 20.93
C LYS A 594 11.69 -2.82 19.92
N THR A 595 12.83 -3.07 19.25
CA THR A 595 13.35 -2.16 18.22
C THR A 595 12.35 -1.93 17.08
N ARG A 596 11.68 -3.00 16.62
CA ARG A 596 10.64 -2.91 15.58
C ARG A 596 9.42 -2.14 16.05
N PHE A 597 9.00 -2.39 17.29
CA PHE A 597 7.80 -1.81 17.87
C PHE A 597 7.97 -0.31 18.16
N GLU A 598 9.13 0.13 18.63
CA GLU A 598 9.43 1.56 18.86
C GLU A 598 9.25 2.39 17.58
N ALA A 599 9.83 1.93 16.46
CA ALA A 599 9.70 2.60 15.17
C ALA A 599 8.24 2.69 14.68
N PHE A 600 7.45 1.64 14.92
CA PHE A 600 6.02 1.67 14.63
C PHE A 600 5.28 2.68 15.50
N VAL A 601 5.57 2.74 16.80
CA VAL A 601 4.89 3.67 17.72
C VAL A 601 5.13 5.12 17.29
N GLU A 602 6.37 5.49 17.02
CA GLU A 602 6.70 6.83 16.50
C GLU A 602 5.90 7.16 15.23
N LYS A 603 5.93 6.26 14.25
CA LYS A 603 5.19 6.45 12.98
C LYS A 603 3.68 6.55 13.22
N ALA A 604 3.09 5.66 14.00
CA ALA A 604 1.65 5.64 14.25
C ALA A 604 1.15 6.92 14.92
N LEU A 605 1.92 7.46 15.88
CA LEU A 605 1.57 8.71 16.57
C LEU A 605 1.61 9.91 15.61
N ARG A 606 2.65 10.00 14.78
CA ARG A 606 2.80 11.09 13.81
C ARG A 606 1.79 10.99 12.67
N GLU A 607 1.45 9.79 12.22
CA GLU A 607 0.41 9.61 11.20
C GLU A 607 -0.99 9.96 11.71
N ALA A 608 -1.29 9.71 13.00
CA ALA A 608 -2.56 10.11 13.58
C ALA A 608 -2.75 11.64 13.60
N LYS A 609 -1.68 12.45 13.66
CA LYS A 609 -1.74 13.93 13.60
C LYS A 609 -2.71 14.52 14.64
N LEU A 610 -2.70 13.97 15.86
CA LEU A 610 -3.58 14.38 16.97
C LEU A 610 -2.84 15.16 18.07
N ARG A 611 -1.67 14.68 18.49
CA ARG A 611 -0.85 15.29 19.56
C ARG A 611 0.60 15.55 19.16
N THR A 612 1.02 14.96 18.04
CA THR A 612 2.32 15.12 17.38
C THR A 612 2.10 14.86 15.88
N ASP A 613 2.96 15.39 15.03
CA ASP A 613 3.01 15.07 13.60
C ASP A 613 4.45 15.22 13.07
N TRP A 614 4.64 15.00 11.76
CA TRP A 614 5.96 15.06 11.11
C TRP A 614 6.52 16.48 10.97
N VAL A 615 5.70 17.52 11.14
CA VAL A 615 6.08 18.94 11.00
C VAL A 615 6.33 19.58 12.37
N ASP A 616 5.38 19.42 13.29
CA ASP A 616 5.37 20.00 14.62
C ASP A 616 5.38 18.88 15.66
N SER A 617 6.57 18.37 15.99
CA SER A 617 6.74 17.25 16.91
C SER A 617 6.49 17.66 18.38
N ASN A 618 5.77 16.81 19.11
CA ASN A 618 5.58 16.93 20.56
C ASN A 618 6.51 15.94 21.27
N GLU A 619 7.76 16.35 21.46
CA GLU A 619 8.82 15.50 22.01
C GLU A 619 8.48 14.90 23.38
N ALA A 620 7.80 15.64 24.25
CA ALA A 620 7.40 15.15 25.57
C ALA A 620 6.37 14.02 25.48
N TYR A 621 5.41 14.13 24.56
CA TYR A 621 4.44 13.07 24.29
C TYR A 621 5.09 11.85 23.64
N GLU A 622 5.90 12.05 22.60
CA GLU A 622 6.61 10.97 21.92
C GLU A 622 7.52 10.21 22.88
N THR A 623 8.28 10.91 23.72
CA THR A 623 9.14 10.29 24.73
C THR A 623 8.33 9.45 25.71
N ALA A 624 7.23 9.98 26.25
CA ALA A 624 6.39 9.24 27.19
C ALA A 624 5.78 7.97 26.56
N MET A 625 5.36 8.05 25.30
CA MET A 625 4.82 6.91 24.55
C MET A 625 5.88 5.85 24.24
N LEU A 626 7.07 6.27 23.82
CA LEU A 626 8.19 5.37 23.54
C LEU A 626 8.72 4.71 24.81
N ASP A 627 8.82 5.44 25.93
CA ASP A 627 9.19 4.89 27.23
C ASP A 627 8.19 3.82 27.68
N TYR A 628 6.89 4.08 27.49
CA TYR A 628 5.84 3.11 27.78
C TYR A 628 5.97 1.86 26.90
N ALA A 629 6.15 2.03 25.59
CA ALA A 629 6.33 0.92 24.63
C ALA A 629 7.59 0.09 24.94
N ARG A 630 8.70 0.74 25.31
CA ARG A 630 9.92 0.07 25.76
C ARG A 630 9.69 -0.76 27.01
N TYR A 631 8.93 -0.23 27.97
CA TYR A 631 8.62 -0.93 29.22
C TYR A 631 7.75 -2.17 29.01
N LEU A 632 6.83 -2.17 28.02
CA LEU A 632 6.02 -3.36 27.71
C LEU A 632 6.89 -4.59 27.36
N LEU A 633 8.09 -4.37 26.82
CA LEU A 633 9.02 -5.42 26.37
C LEU A 633 10.28 -5.50 27.24
N ALA A 634 10.29 -4.81 28.38
CA ALA A 634 11.45 -4.79 29.26
C ALA A 634 11.57 -6.11 30.05
N PRO A 635 12.78 -6.67 30.23
CA PRO A 635 12.98 -7.94 30.94
C PRO A 635 12.46 -7.95 32.39
N ASP A 636 12.33 -6.78 33.03
CA ASP A 636 11.82 -6.62 34.39
C ASP A 636 10.28 -6.53 34.45
N ASN A 637 9.58 -6.38 33.32
CA ASN A 637 8.11 -6.39 33.24
C ASN A 637 7.52 -7.82 33.14
N GLN A 638 8.09 -8.76 33.90
CA GLN A 638 7.77 -10.20 33.79
C GLN A 638 6.31 -10.53 34.09
N THR A 639 5.65 -9.83 35.01
CA THR A 639 4.24 -10.06 35.32
C THR A 639 3.36 -9.80 34.10
N PHE A 640 3.57 -8.68 33.41
CA PHE A 640 2.88 -8.39 32.16
C PHE A 640 3.28 -9.38 31.06
N LEU A 641 4.57 -9.61 30.83
CA LEU A 641 5.04 -10.47 29.74
C LEU A 641 4.49 -11.91 29.86
N GLN A 642 4.45 -12.47 31.07
CA GLN A 642 3.89 -13.80 31.31
C GLN A 642 2.37 -13.84 31.11
N ASP A 643 1.64 -12.82 31.61
CA ASP A 643 0.18 -12.74 31.43
C ASP A 643 -0.18 -12.50 29.96
N PHE A 644 0.51 -11.57 29.29
CA PHE A 644 0.35 -11.24 27.88
C PHE A 644 0.58 -12.48 27.02
N TYR A 645 1.71 -13.18 27.20
CA TYR A 645 2.02 -14.41 26.49
C TYR A 645 0.94 -15.49 26.68
N ARG A 646 0.50 -15.74 27.92
CA ARG A 646 -0.54 -16.76 28.21
C ARG A 646 -1.90 -16.39 27.62
N SER A 647 -2.32 -15.15 27.83
CA SER A 647 -3.59 -14.61 27.33
C SER A 647 -3.64 -14.60 25.80
N LEU A 648 -2.49 -14.48 25.13
CA LEU A 648 -2.39 -14.41 23.68
C LEU A 648 -2.47 -15.77 22.99
N GLN A 649 -2.27 -16.90 23.70
CA GLN A 649 -2.20 -18.23 23.07
C GLN A 649 -3.43 -18.59 22.22
N PRO A 650 -4.69 -18.37 22.66
CA PRO A 650 -5.86 -18.66 21.82
C PRO A 650 -5.88 -17.81 20.53
N PHE A 651 -5.53 -16.53 20.63
CA PHE A 651 -5.46 -15.63 19.47
C PHE A 651 -4.34 -16.02 18.51
N ILE A 652 -3.17 -16.44 19.01
CA ILE A 652 -2.09 -16.98 18.17
C ILE A 652 -2.57 -18.21 17.41
N ARG A 653 -3.16 -19.18 18.10
CA ARG A 653 -3.60 -20.45 17.51
C ARG A 653 -4.68 -20.25 16.47
N ALA A 654 -5.74 -19.52 16.79
CA ALA A 654 -6.80 -19.18 15.85
C ALA A 654 -6.26 -18.33 14.68
N GLY A 655 -5.33 -17.41 14.96
CA GLY A 655 -4.65 -16.61 13.95
C GLY A 655 -3.88 -17.45 12.93
N LEU A 656 -3.18 -18.50 13.36
CA LEU A 656 -2.48 -19.43 12.46
C LEU A 656 -3.45 -20.22 11.57
N VAL A 657 -4.64 -20.54 12.07
CA VAL A 657 -5.69 -21.16 11.25
C VAL A 657 -6.21 -20.16 10.21
N ASN A 658 -6.47 -18.90 10.61
CA ASN A 658 -6.87 -17.84 9.68
C ASN A 658 -5.78 -17.58 8.62
N SER A 659 -4.51 -17.60 9.00
CA SER A 659 -3.35 -17.49 8.12
C SER A 659 -3.35 -18.58 7.04
N LEU A 660 -3.59 -19.83 7.46
CA LEU A 660 -3.68 -20.95 6.53
C LEU A 660 -4.88 -20.81 5.59
N THR A 661 -6.06 -20.46 6.11
CA THR A 661 -7.27 -20.24 5.31
C THR A 661 -7.06 -19.17 4.25
N GLN A 662 -6.50 -18.03 4.65
CA GLN A 662 -6.16 -16.94 3.72
C GLN A 662 -5.16 -17.41 2.65
N THR A 663 -4.14 -18.18 3.03
CA THR A 663 -3.13 -18.72 2.10
C THR A 663 -3.77 -19.64 1.06
N VAL A 664 -4.63 -20.56 1.49
CA VAL A 664 -5.36 -21.46 0.60
C VAL A 664 -6.26 -20.67 -0.35
N ILE A 665 -6.98 -19.67 0.16
CA ILE A 665 -7.83 -18.80 -0.64
C ILE A 665 -7.02 -18.04 -1.69
N LYS A 666 -5.93 -17.36 -1.30
CA LYS A 666 -4.99 -16.66 -2.19
C LYS A 666 -4.55 -17.56 -3.35
N LEU A 667 -4.24 -18.82 -3.06
CA LEU A 667 -3.66 -19.75 -4.02
C LEU A 667 -4.70 -20.45 -4.91
N THR A 668 -5.98 -20.44 -4.58
CA THR A 668 -7.01 -21.23 -5.31
C THR A 668 -8.18 -20.42 -5.86
N ALA A 669 -8.42 -19.22 -5.32
CA ALA A 669 -9.38 -18.27 -5.87
C ALA A 669 -8.94 -17.72 -7.26
N PRO A 670 -9.85 -17.05 -8.01
CA PRO A 670 -9.51 -16.39 -9.27
C PRO A 670 -8.42 -15.30 -9.12
N GLY A 671 -7.61 -15.12 -10.16
CA GLY A 671 -6.45 -14.22 -10.15
C GLY A 671 -5.11 -14.94 -10.06
N VAL A 672 -4.03 -14.16 -10.14
CA VAL A 672 -2.64 -14.59 -10.06
C VAL A 672 -2.13 -14.36 -8.63
N PRO A 673 -1.86 -15.41 -7.82
CA PRO A 673 -1.37 -15.20 -6.47
C PRO A 673 -0.02 -14.49 -6.45
N ASP A 674 0.09 -13.45 -5.63
CA ASP A 674 1.34 -12.72 -5.37
C ASP A 674 1.86 -13.05 -3.98
N ILE A 675 3.11 -13.47 -3.90
CA ILE A 675 3.79 -13.83 -2.66
C ILE A 675 4.81 -12.74 -2.35
N TYR A 676 4.55 -11.95 -1.30
CA TYR A 676 5.54 -11.00 -0.80
C TYR A 676 6.64 -11.73 -0.03
N GLN A 677 7.89 -11.30 -0.22
CA GLN A 677 9.06 -12.01 0.31
C GLN A 677 8.91 -12.53 1.76
N GLY A 678 9.04 -13.85 1.96
CA GLY A 678 8.92 -14.51 3.26
C GLY A 678 7.49 -14.88 3.68
N SER A 679 6.47 -14.40 2.97
CA SER A 679 5.06 -14.69 3.26
C SER A 679 4.60 -16.05 2.74
N GLU A 680 5.48 -16.83 2.12
CA GLU A 680 5.27 -18.26 1.90
C GLU A 680 5.21 -19.04 3.22
N ALA A 681 5.80 -18.51 4.31
CA ALA A 681 5.70 -19.04 5.66
C ALA A 681 4.77 -18.15 6.53
N LEU A 682 5.34 -17.30 7.40
CA LEU A 682 4.60 -16.39 8.27
C LEU A 682 5.23 -14.99 8.26
N ASN A 683 4.40 -13.97 8.04
CA ASN A 683 4.72 -12.56 7.95
C ASN A 683 3.96 -11.75 9.03
N PHE A 684 4.63 -11.54 10.17
CA PHE A 684 4.17 -10.71 11.28
C PHE A 684 4.80 -9.30 11.27
N SER A 685 4.89 -8.69 10.09
CA SER A 685 5.45 -7.34 9.95
C SER A 685 4.48 -6.23 10.38
N LEU A 686 5.02 -5.10 10.81
CA LEU A 686 4.32 -3.81 10.95
C LEU A 686 4.39 -3.04 9.61
N VAL A 687 3.87 -1.82 9.60
CA VAL A 687 3.97 -0.91 8.45
C VAL A 687 5.44 -0.61 8.08
N ASP A 688 5.69 -0.25 6.83
CA ASP A 688 6.96 0.30 6.34
C ASP A 688 7.61 1.25 7.37
N PRO A 689 8.90 1.06 7.72
CA PRO A 689 9.89 0.16 7.11
C PRO A 689 9.94 -1.27 7.66
N ASP A 690 9.10 -1.67 8.63
CA ASP A 690 9.21 -3.00 9.23
C ASP A 690 8.90 -4.14 8.23
N ASN A 691 7.97 -3.92 7.30
CA ASN A 691 7.64 -4.85 6.22
C ASN A 691 8.73 -4.95 5.12
N ARG A 692 9.82 -4.17 5.20
CA ARG A 692 10.93 -4.21 4.23
C ARG A 692 12.14 -5.00 4.74
N ARG A 693 12.04 -5.61 5.92
CA ARG A 693 13.09 -6.51 6.45
C ARG A 693 13.28 -7.70 5.53
N GLU A 694 14.52 -8.15 5.40
CA GLU A 694 14.84 -9.34 4.62
C GLU A 694 14.41 -10.62 5.39
N PRO A 695 13.68 -11.55 4.74
CA PRO A 695 13.42 -12.88 5.29
C PRO A 695 14.70 -13.70 5.43
N ASP A 696 14.70 -14.68 6.34
CA ASP A 696 15.76 -15.69 6.40
C ASP A 696 15.57 -16.74 5.29
N PHE A 697 15.98 -16.37 4.07
CA PHE A 697 15.90 -17.23 2.89
C PHE A 697 16.65 -18.55 3.04
N ALA A 698 17.75 -18.58 3.82
CA ALA A 698 18.52 -19.80 4.02
C ALA A 698 17.69 -20.83 4.81
N THR A 699 17.05 -20.39 5.90
CA THR A 699 16.13 -21.22 6.67
C THR A 699 14.92 -21.65 5.83
N LEU A 700 14.31 -20.71 5.07
CA LEU A 700 13.16 -21.02 4.22
C LEU A 700 13.50 -22.08 3.14
N ALA A 701 14.66 -21.97 2.49
CA ALA A 701 15.10 -22.94 1.51
C ALA A 701 15.39 -24.32 2.14
N GLN A 702 16.10 -24.35 3.27
CA GLN A 702 16.39 -25.60 3.98
C GLN A 702 15.12 -26.32 4.45
N GLN A 703 14.14 -25.57 4.95
CA GLN A 703 12.88 -26.12 5.43
C GLN A 703 12.07 -26.73 4.28
N LEU A 704 11.96 -26.03 3.14
CA LEU A 704 11.15 -26.46 1.99
C LEU A 704 11.48 -27.88 1.53
N ASP A 705 12.76 -28.25 1.50
CA ASP A 705 13.22 -29.57 1.06
C ASP A 705 12.84 -30.72 2.02
N GLN A 706 12.45 -30.39 3.26
CA GLN A 706 12.15 -31.35 4.32
C GLN A 706 10.64 -31.45 4.61
N LEU A 707 9.80 -30.63 3.97
CA LEU A 707 8.38 -30.59 4.27
C LEU A 707 7.67 -31.85 3.76
N THR A 708 6.82 -32.41 4.63
CA THR A 708 5.96 -33.56 4.33
C THR A 708 4.55 -33.30 4.89
N PRO A 709 3.53 -34.07 4.48
CA PRO A 709 2.18 -33.94 5.07
C PRO A 709 2.15 -34.05 6.61
N GLY A 710 3.18 -34.63 7.25
CA GLY A 710 3.31 -34.68 8.71
C GLY A 710 3.52 -33.33 9.41
N VAL A 711 3.54 -32.20 8.69
CA VAL A 711 3.55 -30.85 9.29
C VAL A 711 2.24 -30.53 10.00
N PHE A 712 1.09 -31.03 9.52
CA PHE A 712 -0.21 -30.69 10.10
C PHE A 712 -0.41 -31.26 11.52
N SER A 713 0.26 -32.37 11.85
CA SER A 713 0.12 -33.08 13.13
C SER A 713 1.03 -32.56 14.25
N ARG A 714 1.83 -31.52 13.99
CA ARG A 714 2.81 -30.97 14.94
C ARG A 714 2.56 -29.49 15.16
N GLU A 715 2.14 -29.09 16.37
CA GLU A 715 1.89 -27.68 16.72
C GLU A 715 3.11 -26.78 16.42
N GLU A 716 4.33 -27.28 16.66
CA GLU A 716 5.57 -26.56 16.33
C GLU A 716 5.66 -26.16 14.84
N SER A 717 5.20 -27.03 13.92
CA SER A 717 5.19 -26.74 12.48
C SER A 717 4.18 -25.65 12.08
N TRP A 718 3.15 -25.42 12.90
CA TRP A 718 2.26 -24.28 12.74
C TRP A 718 2.92 -23.00 13.25
N LEU A 719 3.51 -23.06 14.44
CA LEU A 719 4.12 -21.90 15.10
C LEU A 719 5.34 -21.35 14.33
N ASN A 720 6.10 -22.22 13.66
CA ASN A 720 7.29 -21.84 12.89
C ASN A 720 7.02 -21.60 11.39
N GLY A 721 5.77 -21.73 10.92
CA GLY A 721 5.35 -21.44 9.56
C GLY A 721 5.55 -22.55 8.51
N GLN A 722 6.05 -23.73 8.91
CA GLN A 722 6.22 -24.87 8.00
C GLN A 722 4.92 -25.35 7.36
N VAL A 723 3.79 -25.25 8.06
CA VAL A 723 2.47 -25.59 7.50
C VAL A 723 2.12 -24.69 6.32
N ASN A 724 2.24 -23.37 6.49
CA ASN A 724 1.98 -22.39 5.42
C ASN A 724 2.95 -22.60 4.25
N GLN A 725 4.23 -22.85 4.53
CA GLN A 725 5.23 -23.10 3.49
C GLN A 725 4.92 -24.35 2.68
N TYR A 726 4.47 -25.43 3.35
CA TYR A 726 4.09 -26.68 2.71
C TYR A 726 2.88 -26.48 1.79
N VAL A 727 1.84 -25.81 2.28
CA VAL A 727 0.63 -25.53 1.50
C VAL A 727 0.91 -24.58 0.34
N THR A 728 1.73 -23.56 0.56
CA THR A 728 2.17 -22.64 -0.49
C THR A 728 2.85 -23.41 -1.62
N ALA A 729 3.86 -24.23 -1.30
CA ALA A 729 4.57 -25.02 -2.30
C ALA A 729 3.66 -26.01 -3.04
N ALA A 730 2.80 -26.73 -2.30
CA ALA A 730 1.90 -27.73 -2.88
C ALA A 730 0.91 -27.10 -3.87
N LEU A 731 0.28 -25.98 -3.49
CA LEU A 731 -0.74 -25.34 -4.31
C LEU A 731 -0.15 -24.53 -5.47
N LEU A 732 1.02 -23.91 -5.29
CA LEU A 732 1.73 -23.28 -6.41
C LEU A 732 2.11 -24.29 -7.50
N ARG A 733 2.63 -25.46 -7.11
CA ARG A 733 2.93 -26.54 -8.06
C ARG A 733 1.67 -27.09 -8.74
N LEU A 734 0.57 -27.23 -8.00
CA LEU A 734 -0.74 -27.59 -8.56
C LEU A 734 -1.20 -26.57 -9.62
N ARG A 735 -1.07 -25.27 -9.34
CA ARG A 735 -1.41 -24.21 -10.30
C ARG A 735 -0.58 -24.29 -11.58
N GLN A 736 0.70 -24.62 -11.47
CA GLN A 736 1.56 -24.81 -12.65
C GLN A 736 1.11 -25.99 -13.51
N GLN A 737 0.65 -27.08 -12.89
CA GLN A 737 0.19 -28.28 -13.57
C GLN A 737 -1.20 -28.12 -14.20
N ASN A 738 -2.07 -27.31 -13.59
CA ASN A 738 -3.48 -27.14 -14.01
C ASN A 738 -3.81 -25.67 -14.33
N HIS A 739 -2.92 -24.96 -15.02
CA HIS A 739 -3.06 -23.52 -15.27
C HIS A 739 -4.42 -23.13 -15.88
N GLU A 740 -4.94 -23.90 -16.84
CA GLU A 740 -6.24 -23.61 -17.47
C GLU A 740 -7.39 -23.62 -16.46
N LEU A 741 -7.40 -24.54 -15.50
CA LEU A 741 -8.40 -24.59 -14.44
C LEU A 741 -8.36 -23.34 -13.57
N PHE A 742 -7.17 -22.93 -13.13
CA PHE A 742 -7.03 -21.78 -12.23
C PHE A 742 -7.28 -20.44 -12.92
N ARG A 743 -7.00 -20.34 -14.21
CA ARG A 743 -7.22 -19.11 -14.97
C ARG A 743 -8.65 -19.00 -15.50
N PHE A 744 -9.18 -20.06 -16.10
CA PHE A 744 -10.46 -20.01 -16.83
C PHE A 744 -11.60 -20.78 -16.15
N GLY A 745 -11.30 -21.70 -15.23
CA GLY A 745 -12.35 -22.54 -14.61
C GLY A 745 -13.33 -21.74 -13.76
N ASP A 746 -14.62 -21.99 -13.93
CA ASP A 746 -15.74 -21.37 -13.23
C ASP A 746 -15.58 -21.41 -11.71
N TYR A 747 -15.91 -20.30 -11.04
CA TYR A 747 -15.95 -20.23 -9.59
C TYR A 747 -17.35 -20.55 -9.03
N ILE A 748 -17.46 -21.67 -8.32
CA ILE A 748 -18.75 -22.18 -7.81
C ILE A 748 -18.72 -22.22 -6.28
N PRO A 749 -19.43 -21.31 -5.58
CA PRO A 749 -19.63 -21.42 -4.14
C PRO A 749 -20.31 -22.73 -3.76
N LEU A 750 -19.82 -23.39 -2.71
CA LEU A 750 -20.39 -24.63 -2.19
C LEU A 750 -21.02 -24.38 -0.82
N ARG A 751 -22.18 -25.01 -0.58
CA ARG A 751 -22.94 -24.81 0.66
C ARG A 751 -22.52 -25.81 1.72
N ALA A 752 -22.12 -25.31 2.88
CA ALA A 752 -21.97 -26.12 4.09
C ALA A 752 -23.33 -26.31 4.80
N VAL A 753 -23.51 -27.47 5.44
CA VAL A 753 -24.68 -27.79 6.28
C VAL A 753 -24.23 -28.53 7.53
N GLY A 754 -25.07 -28.49 8.57
CA GLY A 754 -24.81 -29.19 9.83
C GLY A 754 -24.39 -28.28 10.96
N GLN A 755 -23.77 -28.86 12.00
CA GLN A 755 -23.56 -28.17 13.29
C GLN A 755 -22.57 -27.00 13.23
N ARG A 756 -21.59 -27.04 12.33
CA ARG A 756 -20.54 -26.02 12.19
C ARG A 756 -20.47 -25.44 10.78
N ALA A 757 -21.62 -25.33 10.11
CA ALA A 757 -21.70 -24.86 8.72
C ALA A 757 -21.18 -23.41 8.54
N ASP A 758 -21.38 -22.57 9.55
CA ASP A 758 -20.89 -21.19 9.63
C ASP A 758 -19.37 -21.10 9.83
N LYS A 759 -18.72 -22.19 10.28
CA LYS A 759 -17.27 -22.26 10.56
C LYS A 759 -16.43 -22.70 9.37
N VAL A 760 -17.02 -22.75 8.18
CA VAL A 760 -16.36 -23.24 6.96
C VAL A 760 -16.64 -22.31 5.80
N ILE A 761 -15.64 -22.12 4.95
CA ILE A 761 -15.81 -21.60 3.60
C ILE A 761 -15.52 -22.73 2.60
N ALA A 762 -16.39 -22.88 1.59
CA ALA A 762 -16.23 -23.89 0.56
C ALA A 762 -16.57 -23.35 -0.84
N TYR A 763 -15.78 -23.75 -1.83
CA TYR A 763 -16.02 -23.43 -3.24
C TYR A 763 -15.31 -24.42 -4.14
N ALA A 764 -15.66 -24.41 -5.43
CA ALA A 764 -14.99 -25.18 -6.46
C ALA A 764 -14.49 -24.30 -7.61
N ARG A 765 -13.42 -24.76 -8.27
CA ARG A 765 -13.02 -24.33 -9.61
C ARG A 765 -13.32 -25.45 -10.57
N VAL A 766 -13.99 -25.17 -11.69
CA VAL A 766 -14.42 -26.22 -12.63
C VAL A 766 -14.18 -25.77 -14.06
N ASN A 767 -13.55 -26.61 -14.88
CA ASN A 767 -13.59 -26.48 -16.32
C ASN A 767 -14.15 -27.79 -16.92
N HIS A 768 -14.01 -28.01 -18.23
CA HIS A 768 -14.62 -29.17 -18.89
C HIS A 768 -14.09 -30.53 -18.39
N ASP A 769 -12.79 -30.60 -18.07
CA ASP A 769 -12.10 -31.86 -17.81
C ASP A 769 -11.65 -32.00 -16.34
N ASP A 770 -11.46 -30.88 -15.65
CA ASP A 770 -10.90 -30.79 -14.31
C ASP A 770 -11.83 -30.07 -13.30
N ALA A 771 -11.76 -30.51 -12.05
CA ALA A 771 -12.40 -29.85 -10.93
C ALA A 771 -11.48 -29.79 -9.70
N LEU A 772 -11.50 -28.65 -9.02
CA LEU A 772 -10.89 -28.42 -7.72
C LEU A 772 -11.99 -28.11 -6.71
N ILE A 773 -12.05 -28.81 -5.58
CA ILE A 773 -12.89 -28.46 -4.43
C ILE A 773 -11.99 -27.95 -3.31
N VAL A 774 -12.34 -26.79 -2.75
CA VAL A 774 -11.61 -26.14 -1.65
C VAL A 774 -12.55 -26.00 -0.47
N VAL A 775 -12.10 -26.43 0.70
CA VAL A 775 -12.79 -26.28 1.99
C VAL A 775 -11.76 -25.79 3.01
N ALA A 776 -12.07 -24.71 3.73
CA ALA A 776 -11.17 -24.16 4.74
C ALA A 776 -11.95 -23.67 5.98
N PRO A 777 -11.34 -23.72 7.18
CA PRO A 777 -11.97 -23.27 8.41
C PRO A 777 -12.06 -21.74 8.48
N ARG A 778 -13.05 -21.22 9.19
CA ARG A 778 -13.18 -19.81 9.57
C ARG A 778 -13.85 -19.69 10.92
N LEU A 779 -13.57 -18.61 11.64
CA LEU A 779 -14.21 -18.29 12.91
C LEU A 779 -14.12 -19.40 13.98
N VAL A 780 -12.94 -20.01 14.13
CA VAL A 780 -12.71 -21.19 14.98
C VAL A 780 -12.05 -20.88 16.33
N PHE A 781 -12.11 -19.64 16.81
CA PHE A 781 -11.40 -19.20 18.01
C PHE A 781 -11.71 -20.06 19.24
N ALA A 782 -12.99 -20.37 19.49
CA ALA A 782 -13.40 -21.13 20.67
C ALA A 782 -12.98 -22.61 20.61
N GLU A 783 -12.64 -23.13 19.43
CA GLU A 783 -12.39 -24.54 19.21
C GLU A 783 -11.00 -24.85 18.60
N CYS A 784 -10.13 -23.84 18.47
CA CYS A 784 -8.85 -23.95 17.74
C CYS A 784 -7.88 -25.00 18.32
N ASP A 785 -7.92 -25.25 19.62
CA ASP A 785 -7.10 -26.29 20.28
C ASP A 785 -7.42 -27.70 19.73
N GLY A 786 -8.66 -27.95 19.30
CA GLY A 786 -9.06 -29.18 18.61
C GLY A 786 -8.51 -29.29 17.18
N LEU A 787 -8.25 -28.16 16.52
CA LEU A 787 -7.73 -28.10 15.15
C LEU A 787 -6.20 -28.19 15.07
N LEU A 788 -5.48 -27.84 16.14
CA LEU A 788 -4.01 -27.89 16.18
C LEU A 788 -3.46 -29.13 16.91
N SER A 789 -4.32 -29.89 17.62
CA SER A 789 -3.92 -31.09 18.37
C SER A 789 -4.01 -32.38 17.54
N GLN A 790 -3.23 -33.40 17.89
CA GLN A 790 -3.10 -34.67 17.15
C GLN A 790 -4.39 -35.51 17.01
N SER A 791 -5.46 -35.18 17.73
CA SER A 791 -6.71 -35.95 17.80
C SER A 791 -7.88 -35.20 17.17
N HIS A 792 -7.80 -34.91 15.87
CA HIS A 792 -8.84 -34.20 15.12
C HIS A 792 -10.16 -34.97 14.94
N SER A 793 -10.27 -36.22 15.42
CA SER A 793 -11.43 -37.06 15.18
C SER A 793 -12.69 -36.46 15.83
N GLY A 794 -13.59 -35.96 14.99
CA GLY A 794 -14.91 -35.49 15.41
C GLY A 794 -15.07 -33.97 15.57
N PHE A 795 -14.04 -33.15 15.34
CA PHE A 795 -14.21 -31.68 15.31
C PHE A 795 -15.29 -31.28 14.29
N TRP A 796 -15.24 -31.86 13.09
CA TRP A 796 -16.23 -31.60 12.04
C TRP A 796 -17.41 -32.60 12.05
N ALA A 797 -17.63 -33.32 13.15
CA ALA A 797 -18.73 -34.28 13.24
C ALA A 797 -20.08 -33.60 12.94
N GLY A 798 -20.87 -34.21 12.06
CA GLY A 798 -22.17 -33.69 11.64
C GLY A 798 -22.09 -32.39 10.83
N THR A 799 -20.98 -32.14 10.14
CA THR A 799 -20.81 -31.03 9.18
C THR A 799 -20.42 -31.59 7.81
N ASP A 800 -21.17 -31.22 6.78
CA ASP A 800 -21.02 -31.72 5.42
C ASP A 800 -21.03 -30.56 4.40
N ILE A 801 -20.33 -30.74 3.29
CA ILE A 801 -20.43 -29.86 2.12
C ILE A 801 -21.35 -30.51 1.10
N ILE A 802 -22.33 -29.76 0.60
CA ILE A 802 -23.18 -30.19 -0.50
C ILE A 802 -22.37 -30.14 -1.80
N ILE A 803 -22.27 -31.28 -2.49
CA ILE A 803 -21.51 -31.43 -3.73
C ILE A 803 -22.48 -31.53 -4.92
N PRO A 804 -22.54 -30.50 -5.80
CA PRO A 804 -23.33 -30.53 -7.01
C PRO A 804 -23.06 -31.75 -7.90
N GLY A 805 -24.07 -32.18 -8.67
CA GLY A 805 -24.02 -33.41 -9.46
C GLY A 805 -22.90 -33.49 -10.51
N GLN A 806 -22.34 -32.37 -10.96
CA GLN A 806 -21.17 -32.37 -11.84
C GLN A 806 -19.86 -32.67 -11.10
N LEU A 807 -19.80 -32.43 -9.80
CA LEU A 807 -18.61 -32.62 -8.96
C LEU A 807 -18.61 -34.00 -8.29
N ASN A 808 -19.77 -34.59 -8.00
CA ASN A 808 -19.82 -35.90 -7.32
C ASN A 808 -19.58 -37.11 -8.25
N GLN A 809 -19.29 -36.87 -9.53
CA GLN A 809 -18.99 -37.92 -10.52
C GLN A 809 -17.49 -38.21 -10.66
N HIS A 810 -16.64 -37.38 -10.04
CA HIS A 810 -15.20 -37.52 -10.12
C HIS A 810 -14.63 -38.22 -8.89
N ARG A 811 -13.54 -38.94 -9.10
CA ARG A 811 -12.62 -39.31 -8.02
C ARG A 811 -11.71 -38.13 -7.76
N TYR A 812 -11.45 -37.83 -6.49
CA TYR A 812 -10.56 -36.75 -6.10
C TYR A 812 -9.36 -37.25 -5.32
N ARG A 813 -8.26 -36.51 -5.46
CA ARG A 813 -7.07 -36.60 -4.63
C ARG A 813 -6.92 -35.34 -3.80
N ASN A 814 -6.78 -35.49 -2.49
CA ASN A 814 -6.38 -34.40 -1.61
C ASN A 814 -4.92 -34.03 -1.92
N VAL A 815 -4.70 -32.80 -2.37
CA VAL A 815 -3.39 -32.31 -2.81
C VAL A 815 -2.39 -32.23 -1.65
N LEU A 816 -2.88 -32.04 -0.42
CA LEU A 816 -2.06 -31.85 0.77
C LEU A 816 -1.72 -33.16 1.49
N THR A 817 -2.58 -34.18 1.39
CA THR A 817 -2.38 -35.46 2.10
C THR A 817 -2.20 -36.66 1.18
N GLN A 818 -2.47 -36.50 -0.12
CA GLN A 818 -2.51 -37.55 -1.14
C GLN A 818 -3.59 -38.61 -0.93
N GLU A 819 -4.47 -38.44 0.06
CA GLU A 819 -5.65 -39.27 0.26
C GLU A 819 -6.58 -39.17 -0.95
N ARG A 820 -7.17 -40.29 -1.38
CA ARG A 820 -8.14 -40.31 -2.47
C ARG A 820 -9.52 -40.66 -1.96
N LEU A 821 -10.51 -39.93 -2.43
CA LEU A 821 -11.91 -40.12 -2.06
C LEU A 821 -12.84 -39.87 -3.25
N MET A 822 -14.06 -40.37 -3.16
CA MET A 822 -15.12 -40.10 -4.13
C MET A 822 -16.29 -39.50 -3.36
N PRO A 823 -16.52 -38.17 -3.45
CA PRO A 823 -17.59 -37.53 -2.73
C PRO A 823 -18.94 -38.01 -3.30
N GLY A 824 -19.91 -38.28 -2.43
CA GLY A 824 -21.30 -38.41 -2.83
C GLY A 824 -21.94 -37.04 -3.03
N GLU A 825 -23.27 -36.95 -2.89
CA GLU A 825 -23.96 -35.64 -2.80
C GLU A 825 -23.54 -34.83 -1.57
N HIS A 826 -22.98 -35.51 -0.57
CA HIS A 826 -22.45 -34.93 0.65
C HIS A 826 -20.98 -35.34 0.82
N LEU A 827 -20.11 -34.35 1.03
CA LEU A 827 -18.73 -34.55 1.47
C LEU A 827 -18.66 -34.31 2.97
N SER A 828 -18.47 -35.39 3.74
CA SER A 828 -18.36 -35.31 5.20
C SER A 828 -16.98 -34.82 5.61
N LEU A 829 -16.94 -33.81 6.49
CA LEU A 829 -15.69 -33.24 6.99
C LEU A 829 -15.13 -34.01 8.21
N ALA A 830 -15.93 -34.90 8.81
CA ALA A 830 -15.60 -35.59 10.05
C ALA A 830 -14.35 -36.48 9.98
N SER A 831 -13.99 -36.97 8.79
CA SER A 831 -12.88 -37.89 8.54
C SER A 831 -11.56 -37.22 8.19
N HIS A 832 -11.51 -35.89 8.05
CA HIS A 832 -10.37 -35.20 7.45
C HIS A 832 -9.51 -34.42 8.46
N GLN A 833 -8.19 -34.61 8.38
CA GLN A 833 -7.19 -34.00 9.27
C GLN A 833 -6.88 -32.54 8.86
N GLY A 834 -6.63 -31.66 9.84
CA GLY A 834 -6.09 -30.31 9.62
C GLY A 834 -7.10 -29.24 9.17
N GLY A 835 -8.39 -29.57 9.01
CA GLY A 835 -9.46 -28.62 8.72
C GLY A 835 -9.50 -28.03 7.31
N VAL A 836 -8.44 -28.17 6.51
CA VAL A 836 -8.39 -27.74 5.11
C VAL A 836 -8.45 -28.95 4.18
N LEU A 837 -9.30 -28.87 3.17
CA LEU A 837 -9.36 -29.81 2.06
C LEU A 837 -9.14 -29.08 0.74
N VAL A 838 -8.17 -29.55 -0.03
CA VAL A 838 -7.99 -29.14 -1.43
C VAL A 838 -7.98 -30.41 -2.27
N LEU A 839 -9.09 -30.67 -2.94
CA LEU A 839 -9.37 -31.89 -3.67
C LEU A 839 -9.30 -31.62 -5.17
N MET A 840 -8.34 -32.22 -5.87
CA MET A 840 -8.23 -32.14 -7.33
C MET A 840 -8.79 -33.42 -7.95
N SER A 841 -9.57 -33.31 -9.02
CA SER A 841 -10.04 -34.48 -9.79
C SER A 841 -8.85 -35.27 -10.34
N ASP A 842 -8.94 -36.60 -10.27
CA ASP A 842 -7.93 -37.55 -10.78
C ASP A 842 -8.03 -37.75 -12.30
#